data_AF-A0A0F9GD20-F1
#
_entry.id   AF-A0A0F9GD20-F1
#
_cell.length_a   1.000
_cell.length_b   1.000
_cell.length_c   1.000
_cell.angle_alpha   90.00
_cell.angle_beta   90.00
_cell.angle_gamma   90.00
#
_symmetry.space_group_name_H-M   'P 1'
#
loop_
_entity.id
_entity.type
_entity.pdbx_description
1 polymer ?
#
loop_
_entity_poly.entity_id
_entity_poly.type
_entity_poly.pdbx_seq_one_letter_code
_entity_poly.pdbx_strand_id
1 'polypeptide(L)'
;IDVSGTVLYHQLFDLTEDTGDTLNYDELSAILGNITGAYFAVQIPDEINIAPIRTVGMPYEYDVSVQGYPIGDYNDDNTYCKITTSGITRDFDTRSISELMDLTTDYSLEFAGNGSKYIVFYIPISTAQNYAQRYADQYDLIMIDYWAYYTFTEGFDYEILENPLNPYESKIDWDYLIIPPDSYTMHPDFSIGTSFSVSFSALDWSVASTDYIKDGSDEFIFRPEIQTNISQYYDGLDTDTATFSILNTVPDSQFDDPEIFQYIYVDIWYNEKDSTIETYRLEDPITNGYIIPDVDSNFSFTIDFDKMRVDIDANKTGYRLIADSYISIELHYISDQYKYPLTHTPFNYDYIDPDYALHRPYNITIKIEGKAPIYSYQASEFNKYVLKIENGYIYFKETPFLELGYIANKSQISVSYKFKLQPGLIDQEHIFMVIYPWTNIFETIGGFDSPPIARISGSSIISPFEYSLSINDTYSLYLSYRLNQRKYFIQELEVDYKTAIREFTYLTEDEANYITEADEPSFKVFYYDYNEEIAYLDDSHYTVDVNTHKIRIHNDGNIISTPNKFSKFYVSFLTKQHDKTFNEHTFKFVPWSFDQSVIDTLEVTYWDVVGGERLHILPNFNSYYFLVESETTMEGAVARASQLVAYLEPGSTLSYDLA
;
A
#
# COMPACT_ATOMS: atom_id res chain seq x y z
N ILE A 1 -1.85 -10.22 15.29
CA ILE A 1 -2.22 -9.40 14.10
C ILE A 1 -1.03 -8.50 13.87
N ASP A 2 -0.57 -8.35 12.64
CA ASP A 2 0.50 -7.42 12.29
C ASP A 2 -0.10 -6.36 11.38
N VAL A 3 0.07 -5.09 11.73
CA VAL A 3 -0.40 -3.98 10.89
C VAL A 3 0.81 -3.27 10.33
N SER A 4 0.82 -2.99 9.04
CA SER A 4 1.86 -2.18 8.40
C SER A 4 1.24 -1.22 7.41
N GLY A 5 1.87 -0.10 7.14
CA GLY A 5 1.32 0.90 6.22
C GLY A 5 2.28 2.03 5.95
N THR A 6 1.86 2.98 5.14
CA THR A 6 2.63 4.20 4.91
C THR A 6 2.23 5.28 5.93
N VAL A 7 3.21 5.82 6.63
CA VAL A 7 3.06 7.01 7.48
C VAL A 7 3.83 8.16 6.84
N LEU A 8 3.36 9.38 7.05
CA LEU A 8 4.04 10.55 6.54
C LEU A 8 4.94 11.14 7.63
N TYR A 9 6.19 11.43 7.29
CA TYR A 9 7.13 12.10 8.16
C TYR A 9 7.46 13.50 7.68
N HIS A 10 7.70 14.38 8.64
CA HIS A 10 8.29 15.69 8.48
C HIS A 10 9.69 15.65 9.10
N GLN A 11 10.72 15.87 8.28
CA GLN A 11 12.10 15.92 8.76
C GLN A 11 12.71 17.28 8.46
N LEU A 12 13.32 17.90 9.48
CA LEU A 12 14.06 19.14 9.35
C LEU A 12 15.54 18.84 9.10
N PHE A 13 16.17 19.64 8.24
CA PHE A 13 17.60 19.61 7.98
C PHE A 13 18.18 21.02 8.07
N ASP A 14 19.34 21.15 8.72
CA ASP A 14 20.08 22.39 8.83
C ASP A 14 21.12 22.55 7.72
N LEU A 15 20.88 23.52 6.83
CA LEU A 15 21.76 23.83 5.70
C LEU A 15 22.88 24.81 6.07
N THR A 16 23.09 25.13 7.34
CA THR A 16 24.26 25.92 7.74
C THR A 16 25.55 25.10 7.62
N GLU A 17 26.63 25.75 7.21
CA GLU A 17 27.95 25.09 7.15
C GLU A 17 28.32 24.58 8.57
N ASP A 18 28.91 23.37 8.64
CA ASP A 18 29.42 22.70 9.85
C ASP A 18 28.41 21.98 10.78
N THR A 19 27.15 21.79 10.37
CA THR A 19 26.14 21.06 11.17
C THR A 19 26.26 19.52 11.08
N GLY A 20 26.84 19.02 9.99
CA GLY A 20 26.91 17.59 9.69
C GLY A 20 25.67 17.03 8.99
N ASP A 21 24.63 17.84 8.79
CA ASP A 21 23.41 17.43 8.09
C ASP A 21 23.58 17.40 6.57
N THR A 22 24.52 18.21 6.05
CA THR A 22 24.80 18.33 4.62
C THR A 22 26.08 17.62 4.22
N LEU A 23 26.03 16.90 3.11
CA LEU A 23 27.16 16.27 2.44
C LEU A 23 27.51 17.09 1.21
N ASN A 24 28.76 17.54 1.12
CA ASN A 24 29.23 18.26 -0.06
C ASN A 24 29.42 17.33 -1.27
N TYR A 25 29.66 17.90 -2.44
CA TYR A 25 29.83 17.14 -3.69
C TYR A 25 30.93 16.06 -3.61
N ASP A 26 32.05 16.33 -2.96
CA ASP A 26 33.17 15.39 -2.89
C ASP A 26 32.82 14.20 -1.99
N GLU A 27 32.15 14.45 -0.86
CA GLU A 27 31.61 13.42 0.04
C GLU A 27 30.55 12.58 -0.66
N LEU A 28 29.61 13.24 -1.34
CA LEU A 28 28.55 12.58 -2.11
C LEU A 28 29.13 11.70 -3.23
N SER A 29 30.12 12.22 -3.97
CA SER A 29 30.76 11.50 -5.07
C SER A 29 31.53 10.26 -4.59
N ALA A 30 32.03 10.28 -3.36
CA ALA A 30 32.67 9.12 -2.75
C ALA A 30 31.65 8.02 -2.37
N ILE A 31 30.39 8.39 -2.10
CA ILE A 31 29.33 7.46 -1.66
C ILE A 31 28.52 6.92 -2.84
N LEU A 32 28.01 7.81 -3.71
CA LEU A 32 27.10 7.47 -4.79
C LEU A 32 27.79 7.37 -6.16
N GLY A 33 29.09 7.71 -6.24
CA GLY A 33 29.78 7.88 -7.51
C GLY A 33 29.52 9.26 -8.12
N ASN A 34 30.03 9.49 -9.34
CA ASN A 34 29.99 10.79 -9.97
C ASN A 34 28.57 11.14 -10.49
N ILE A 35 27.78 11.86 -9.68
CA ILE A 35 26.45 12.34 -10.06
C ILE A 35 26.59 13.70 -10.75
N THR A 36 26.25 13.76 -12.04
CA THR A 36 26.42 15.00 -12.82
C THR A 36 25.40 16.05 -12.39
N GLY A 37 25.90 17.25 -12.04
CA GLY A 37 25.06 18.41 -11.71
C GLY A 37 24.62 18.49 -10.24
N ALA A 38 25.00 17.52 -9.40
CA ALA A 38 24.74 17.59 -7.96
C ALA A 38 25.62 18.68 -7.30
N TYR A 39 25.10 19.32 -6.26
CA TYR A 39 25.82 20.30 -5.45
C TYR A 39 26.07 19.81 -4.02
N PHE A 40 25.04 19.26 -3.39
CA PHE A 40 25.09 18.73 -2.03
C PHE A 40 23.97 17.69 -1.84
N ALA A 41 23.97 16.99 -0.71
CA ALA A 41 22.90 16.09 -0.32
C ALA A 41 22.63 16.14 1.19
N VAL A 42 21.49 15.61 1.61
CA VAL A 42 21.21 15.27 3.02
C VAL A 42 20.89 13.78 3.12
N GLN A 43 21.26 13.15 4.25
CA GLN A 43 21.00 11.72 4.48
C GLN A 43 19.69 11.53 5.25
N ILE A 44 18.82 10.65 4.73
CA ILE A 44 17.67 10.15 5.49
C ILE A 44 18.15 8.98 6.36
N PRO A 45 17.72 8.86 7.64
CA PRO A 45 18.09 7.74 8.50
C PRO A 45 17.84 6.38 7.85
N ASP A 46 18.83 5.48 7.94
CA ASP A 46 18.79 4.18 7.26
C ASP A 46 17.69 3.25 7.82
N GLU A 47 17.25 3.49 9.07
CA GLU A 47 16.16 2.78 9.73
C GLU A 47 14.79 3.07 9.10
N ILE A 48 14.66 4.17 8.36
CA ILE A 48 13.39 4.62 7.82
C ILE A 48 13.19 4.06 6.40
N ASN A 49 12.13 3.28 6.23
CA ASN A 49 11.80 2.72 4.92
C ASN A 49 11.01 3.70 4.04
N ILE A 50 11.70 4.67 3.43
CA ILE A 50 11.07 5.66 2.55
C ILE A 50 10.33 5.06 1.34
N ALA A 51 9.18 5.64 1.01
CA ALA A 51 8.35 5.32 -0.14
C ALA A 51 8.55 6.41 -1.22
N PRO A 52 7.69 7.45 -1.38
CA PRO A 52 8.08 8.66 -2.11
C PRO A 52 8.35 9.90 -1.23
N ILE A 53 9.22 10.79 -1.73
CA ILE A 53 9.30 12.18 -1.27
C ILE A 53 8.06 12.91 -1.75
N ARG A 54 7.37 13.57 -0.82
CA ARG A 54 6.17 14.35 -1.12
C ARG A 54 6.52 15.76 -1.53
N THR A 55 7.39 16.43 -0.77
CA THR A 55 7.80 17.81 -1.04
C THR A 55 9.03 18.20 -0.21
N VAL A 56 9.77 19.20 -0.69
CA VAL A 56 10.90 19.83 0.00
C VAL A 56 10.71 21.34 -0.08
N GLY A 57 10.87 22.05 1.03
CA GLY A 57 10.70 23.49 1.03
C GLY A 57 10.79 24.13 2.41
N MET A 58 10.15 25.30 2.53
CA MET A 58 10.15 26.06 3.77
C MET A 58 9.48 25.27 4.90
N PRO A 59 10.02 25.28 6.14
CA PRO A 59 9.30 24.74 7.30
C PRO A 59 7.92 25.39 7.48
N TYR A 60 6.94 24.64 7.96
CA TYR A 60 5.57 25.13 8.20
C TYR A 60 4.96 24.54 9.47
N GLU A 61 3.91 25.19 10.00
CA GLU A 61 3.15 24.68 11.15
C GLU A 61 2.18 23.56 10.71
N TYR A 62 2.17 22.44 11.43
CA TYR A 62 1.30 21.29 11.17
C TYR A 62 0.66 20.73 12.46
N ASP A 63 -0.49 20.08 12.30
CA ASP A 63 -1.22 19.41 13.38
C ASP A 63 -0.82 17.93 13.47
N VAL A 64 -0.24 17.53 14.60
CA VAL A 64 0.11 16.12 14.90
C VAL A 64 -1.17 15.30 14.95
N SER A 65 -1.22 14.22 14.17
CA SER A 65 -2.34 13.27 13.91
C SER A 65 -3.03 13.36 12.55
N VAL A 66 -2.89 14.47 11.79
CA VAL A 66 -3.57 14.60 10.48
C VAL A 66 -2.60 14.81 9.31
N GLN A 67 -1.39 15.29 9.58
CA GLN A 67 -0.52 15.80 8.52
C GLN A 67 0.86 15.13 8.48
N GLY A 68 1.20 14.26 9.44
CA GLY A 68 2.48 13.55 9.51
C GLY A 68 3.20 13.72 10.86
N TYR A 69 4.36 13.08 11.01
CA TYR A 69 5.08 12.96 12.29
C TYR A 69 6.46 13.66 12.26
N PRO A 70 6.84 14.40 13.32
CA PRO A 70 8.17 15.03 13.43
C PRO A 70 9.29 14.02 13.62
N ILE A 71 10.23 13.87 12.70
CA ILE A 71 11.50 13.16 12.95
C ILE A 71 12.68 14.14 12.90
N GLY A 72 13.54 14.09 13.93
CA GLY A 72 14.72 14.95 14.06
C GLY A 72 14.74 15.75 15.36
N ASP A 73 15.72 16.64 15.51
CA ASP A 73 15.89 17.48 16.70
C ASP A 73 14.93 18.69 16.65
N TYR A 74 13.69 18.46 17.06
CA TYR A 74 12.71 19.53 17.28
C TYR A 74 12.96 20.18 18.66
N ASN A 75 13.15 21.51 18.70
CA ASN A 75 13.24 22.25 19.95
C ASN A 75 11.85 22.75 20.38
N ASP A 76 11.36 22.24 21.52
CA ASP A 76 10.04 22.50 22.13
C ASP A 76 9.74 23.98 22.47
N ASP A 77 10.75 24.85 22.46
CA ASP A 77 10.63 26.24 22.91
C ASP A 77 10.11 27.20 21.82
N ASN A 78 9.00 26.85 21.15
CA ASN A 78 8.19 27.78 20.32
C ASN A 78 8.85 28.32 19.03
N THR A 79 9.96 27.75 18.54
CA THR A 79 10.76 28.47 17.54
C THR A 79 10.55 28.00 16.10
N TYR A 80 10.53 26.71 15.75
CA TYR A 80 10.69 26.28 14.34
C TYR A 80 9.44 25.75 13.64
N CYS A 81 8.65 24.92 14.32
CA CYS A 81 7.34 24.47 13.85
C CYS A 81 6.47 24.35 15.11
N LYS A 82 5.40 25.14 15.19
CA LYS A 82 4.47 24.99 16.30
C LYS A 82 3.70 23.70 16.05
N ILE A 83 4.11 22.62 16.73
CA ILE A 83 3.29 21.42 16.86
C ILE A 83 2.03 21.85 17.61
N THR A 84 0.95 22.08 16.86
CA THR A 84 -0.34 22.39 17.45
C THR A 84 -1.06 21.08 17.70
N THR A 85 -1.27 20.75 18.96
CA THR A 85 -2.33 19.81 19.36
C THR A 85 -3.66 20.55 19.34
N SER A 86 -4.03 21.10 18.17
CA SER A 86 -5.30 21.81 18.01
C SER A 86 -6.32 20.88 17.37
N GLY A 87 -7.56 20.90 17.84
CA GLY A 87 -8.66 20.13 17.25
C GLY A 87 -9.12 20.66 15.88
N ILE A 88 -8.36 21.56 15.24
CA ILE A 88 -8.69 22.22 13.99
C ILE A 88 -7.80 21.64 12.89
N THR A 89 -8.38 20.88 11.97
CA THR A 89 -7.64 20.38 10.81
C THR A 89 -7.31 21.52 9.84
N ARG A 90 -6.02 21.86 9.70
CA ARG A 90 -5.52 22.78 8.66
C ARG A 90 -5.35 22.07 7.31
N ASP A 91 -5.19 22.85 6.24
CA ASP A 91 -4.76 22.29 4.96
C ASP A 91 -3.37 21.67 5.11
N PHE A 92 -3.19 20.49 4.50
CA PHE A 92 -2.03 19.61 4.64
C PHE A 92 -0.68 20.32 4.49
N ASP A 93 -0.60 21.17 3.47
CA ASP A 93 0.53 22.03 3.18
C ASP A 93 -0.06 23.34 2.67
N THR A 94 0.16 24.42 3.44
CA THR A 94 -0.35 25.75 3.09
C THR A 94 0.68 26.59 2.32
N ARG A 95 1.87 26.02 2.07
CA ARG A 95 2.94 26.70 1.35
C ARG A 95 2.52 26.96 -0.09
N SER A 96 2.84 28.16 -0.55
CA SER A 96 2.77 28.53 -1.95
C SER A 96 3.82 27.78 -2.77
N ILE A 97 3.59 27.62 -4.07
CA ILE A 97 4.55 26.98 -4.98
C ILE A 97 5.94 27.65 -4.93
N SER A 98 6.01 28.96 -4.63
CA SER A 98 7.28 29.68 -4.48
C SER A 98 8.08 29.31 -3.22
N GLU A 99 7.48 28.62 -2.26
CA GLU A 99 8.10 28.13 -1.03
C GLU A 99 8.49 26.64 -1.13
N LEU A 100 8.26 26.02 -2.30
CA LEU A 100 8.54 24.62 -2.59
C LEU A 100 9.62 24.48 -3.67
N MET A 101 10.46 23.47 -3.53
CA MET A 101 11.43 23.05 -4.56
C MET A 101 10.78 22.07 -5.54
N ASP A 102 11.29 22.01 -6.76
CA ASP A 102 10.80 21.09 -7.79
C ASP A 102 11.51 19.73 -7.73
N LEU A 103 10.73 18.65 -7.58
CA LEU A 103 11.16 17.24 -7.47
C LEU A 103 11.96 16.72 -8.68
N THR A 104 11.97 17.43 -9.81
CA THR A 104 12.64 16.99 -11.04
C THR A 104 13.76 17.90 -11.48
N THR A 105 13.76 19.17 -11.05
CA THR A 105 14.83 20.12 -11.39
C THR A 105 15.75 20.45 -10.24
N ASP A 106 15.25 20.44 -9.01
CA ASP A 106 15.99 20.98 -7.86
C ASP A 106 16.58 19.88 -6.99
N TYR A 107 15.92 18.72 -6.88
CA TYR A 107 16.40 17.59 -6.08
C TYR A 107 15.91 16.22 -6.59
N SER A 108 16.54 15.12 -6.16
CA SER A 108 16.07 13.74 -6.35
C SER A 108 16.37 12.87 -5.12
N LEU A 109 15.68 11.72 -5.01
CA LEU A 109 15.97 10.68 -4.03
C LEU A 109 16.91 9.65 -4.66
N GLU A 110 18.09 9.45 -4.07
CA GLU A 110 19.12 8.53 -4.54
C GLU A 110 19.48 7.50 -3.47
N PHE A 111 19.96 6.33 -3.91
CA PHE A 111 20.32 5.20 -3.06
C PHE A 111 21.78 4.81 -3.26
N ALA A 112 22.50 4.65 -2.15
CA ALA A 112 23.85 4.11 -2.17
C ALA A 112 23.83 2.57 -2.30
N GLY A 113 24.96 2.00 -2.74
CA GLY A 113 25.09 0.55 -2.93
C GLY A 113 24.94 -0.28 -1.64
N ASN A 114 25.06 0.34 -0.46
CA ASN A 114 24.81 -0.27 0.85
C ASN A 114 23.35 -0.15 1.33
N GLY A 115 22.47 0.51 0.55
CA GLY A 115 21.07 0.75 0.90
C GLY A 115 20.78 2.08 1.61
N SER A 116 21.80 2.89 1.93
CA SER A 116 21.61 4.22 2.53
C SER A 116 20.96 5.20 1.55
N LYS A 117 20.24 6.18 2.08
CA LYS A 117 19.29 7.01 1.32
C LYS A 117 19.63 8.49 1.40
N TYR A 118 19.64 9.17 0.27
CA TYR A 118 20.06 10.56 0.18
C TYR A 118 19.10 11.39 -0.66
N ILE A 119 18.82 12.61 -0.20
CA ILE A 119 18.18 13.64 -1.04
C ILE A 119 19.29 14.46 -1.67
N VAL A 120 19.47 14.31 -2.98
CA VAL A 120 20.52 14.98 -3.75
C VAL A 120 19.96 16.24 -4.38
N PHE A 121 20.63 17.38 -4.16
CA PHE A 121 20.21 18.67 -4.70
C PHE A 121 21.05 19.08 -5.91
N TYR A 122 20.36 19.50 -6.97
CA TYR A 122 20.92 19.98 -8.25
C TYR A 122 21.00 21.50 -8.33
N ILE A 123 20.73 22.18 -7.21
CA ILE A 123 20.88 23.61 -7.03
C ILE A 123 21.96 23.90 -5.97
N PRO A 124 22.69 25.02 -6.06
CA PRO A 124 23.63 25.42 -5.02
C PRO A 124 22.95 25.53 -3.65
N ILE A 125 23.69 25.20 -2.57
CA ILE A 125 23.18 25.32 -1.19
C ILE A 125 22.66 26.73 -0.89
N SER A 126 23.33 27.78 -1.39
CA SER A 126 22.87 29.17 -1.27
C SER A 126 21.52 29.45 -1.94
N THR A 127 21.18 28.68 -2.97
CA THR A 127 19.88 28.76 -3.64
C THR A 127 18.83 28.01 -2.84
N ALA A 128 19.17 26.82 -2.33
CA ALA A 128 18.30 26.04 -1.45
C ALA A 128 17.95 26.82 -0.16
N GLN A 129 18.91 27.57 0.40
CA GLN A 129 18.72 28.46 1.55
C GLN A 129 17.68 29.58 1.30
N ASN A 130 17.35 29.94 0.04
CA ASN A 130 16.25 30.87 -0.22
C ASN A 130 14.87 30.29 0.08
N TYR A 131 14.75 28.96 0.09
CA TYR A 131 13.56 28.22 0.47
C TYR A 131 13.57 27.86 1.96
N ALA A 132 14.64 28.19 2.68
CA ALA A 132 14.77 27.96 4.12
C ALA A 132 14.20 29.14 4.92
N GLN A 133 13.72 28.88 6.13
CA GLN A 133 13.27 29.93 7.03
C GLN A 133 14.42 30.41 7.91
N ARG A 134 14.76 31.70 7.84
CA ARG A 134 15.83 32.31 8.63
C ARG A 134 15.31 32.80 9.99
N TYR A 135 15.69 32.10 11.07
CA TYR A 135 15.26 32.43 12.43
C TYR A 135 16.21 33.39 13.18
N ALA A 136 15.76 33.82 14.37
CA ALA A 136 16.43 34.79 15.23
C ALA A 136 17.90 34.42 15.57
N ASP A 137 18.28 33.15 15.41
CA ASP A 137 19.63 32.61 15.64
C ASP A 137 20.32 32.07 14.35
N GLN A 138 19.97 32.59 13.16
CA GLN A 138 20.67 32.39 11.86
C GLN A 138 20.78 30.94 11.31
N TYR A 139 19.79 30.08 11.56
CA TYR A 139 19.74 28.76 10.91
C TYR A 139 18.98 28.83 9.58
N ASP A 140 19.48 28.12 8.57
CA ASP A 140 18.85 27.95 7.26
C ASP A 140 18.23 26.54 7.20
N LEU A 141 17.05 26.38 7.81
CA LEU A 141 16.35 25.09 7.92
C LEU A 141 15.41 24.85 6.75
N ILE A 142 15.46 23.63 6.21
CA ILE A 142 14.47 23.12 5.24
C ILE A 142 13.68 21.96 5.84
N MET A 143 12.45 21.78 5.37
CA MET A 143 11.59 20.66 5.72
C MET A 143 11.45 19.72 4.52
N ILE A 144 11.63 18.43 4.78
CA ILE A 144 11.44 17.34 3.82
C ILE A 144 10.28 16.49 4.30
N ASP A 145 9.23 16.44 3.49
CA ASP A 145 8.05 15.63 3.76
C ASP A 145 8.12 14.36 2.92
N TYR A 146 8.06 13.20 3.55
CA TYR A 146 8.16 11.92 2.85
C TYR A 146 7.33 10.83 3.48
N TRP A 147 6.78 9.97 2.63
CA TRP A 147 6.10 8.77 3.08
C TRP A 147 7.13 7.71 3.44
N ALA A 148 6.86 6.96 4.51
CA ALA A 148 7.67 5.82 4.91
C ALA A 148 6.78 4.65 5.28
N TYR A 149 7.24 3.45 4.93
CA TYR A 149 6.63 2.21 5.39
C TYR A 149 6.96 2.00 6.87
N TYR A 150 5.91 1.79 7.66
CA TYR A 150 5.98 1.54 9.09
C TYR A 150 5.24 0.25 9.43
N THR A 151 5.80 -0.50 10.37
CA THR A 151 5.17 -1.70 10.94
C THR A 151 4.74 -1.34 12.36
N PHE A 152 3.43 -1.32 12.59
CA PHE A 152 2.83 -0.95 13.85
C PHE A 152 2.95 -2.09 14.86
N THR A 153 3.25 -1.74 16.10
CA THR A 153 3.52 -2.67 17.20
C THR A 153 2.31 -2.77 18.13
N GLU A 154 1.76 -3.98 18.29
CA GLU A 154 0.70 -4.25 19.27
C GLU A 154 1.21 -3.99 20.71
N GLY A 155 0.40 -3.31 21.53
CA GLY A 155 0.75 -2.85 22.88
C GLY A 155 1.52 -1.53 22.94
N PHE A 156 1.85 -0.94 21.78
CA PHE A 156 2.43 0.41 21.68
C PHE A 156 1.62 1.31 20.74
N ASP A 157 1.40 0.89 19.50
CA ASP A 157 0.65 1.66 18.49
C ASP A 157 -0.86 1.32 18.52
N TYR A 158 -1.22 0.09 18.91
CA TYR A 158 -2.61 -0.36 19.04
C TYR A 158 -2.73 -1.54 20.02
N GLU A 159 -3.92 -1.79 20.54
CA GLU A 159 -4.28 -3.00 21.29
C GLU A 159 -5.36 -3.80 20.55
N ILE A 160 -5.33 -5.13 20.67
CA ILE A 160 -6.41 -6.00 20.18
C ILE A 160 -7.34 -6.30 21.35
N LEU A 161 -8.58 -5.84 21.25
CA LEU A 161 -9.62 -6.15 22.24
C LEU A 161 -10.54 -7.23 21.67
N GLU A 162 -10.41 -8.46 22.16
CA GLU A 162 -11.23 -9.58 21.72
C GLU A 162 -12.43 -9.82 22.66
N ASN A 163 -13.62 -10.00 22.08
CA ASN A 163 -14.77 -10.57 22.80
C ASN A 163 -15.02 -12.02 22.35
N PRO A 164 -14.63 -13.03 23.14
CA PRO A 164 -14.74 -14.44 22.75
C PRO A 164 -16.18 -14.96 22.68
N LEU A 165 -17.16 -14.22 23.19
CA LEU A 165 -18.58 -14.57 23.15
C LEU A 165 -19.35 -13.83 22.06
N ASN A 166 -18.86 -12.67 21.62
CA ASN A 166 -19.44 -11.87 20.55
C ASN A 166 -18.34 -11.32 19.62
N PRO A 167 -17.98 -12.04 18.55
CA PRO A 167 -16.91 -11.64 17.64
C PRO A 167 -17.12 -10.27 16.97
N TYR A 168 -18.37 -9.79 16.87
CA TYR A 168 -18.70 -8.47 16.32
C TYR A 168 -18.33 -7.29 17.24
N GLU A 169 -17.96 -7.58 18.49
CA GLU A 169 -17.45 -6.57 19.43
C GLU A 169 -15.92 -6.56 19.51
N SER A 170 -15.25 -7.53 18.87
CA SER A 170 -13.79 -7.54 18.78
C SER A 170 -13.31 -6.39 17.89
N LYS A 171 -12.31 -5.64 18.35
CA LYS A 171 -11.77 -4.47 17.64
C LYS A 171 -10.25 -4.34 17.80
N ILE A 172 -9.62 -3.72 16.81
CA ILE A 172 -8.29 -3.12 16.95
C ILE A 172 -8.50 -1.72 17.50
N ASP A 173 -8.01 -1.45 18.70
CA ASP A 173 -8.09 -0.17 19.37
C ASP A 173 -6.75 0.55 19.23
N TRP A 174 -6.69 1.59 18.39
CA TRP A 174 -5.47 2.34 18.16
C TRP A 174 -5.16 3.25 19.35
N ASP A 175 -3.90 3.26 19.79
CA ASP A 175 -3.46 4.15 20.85
C ASP A 175 -3.11 5.53 20.27
N TYR A 176 -4.05 6.48 20.43
CA TYR A 176 -3.87 7.87 20.02
C TYR A 176 -3.27 8.76 21.12
N LEU A 177 -2.64 8.18 22.16
CA LEU A 177 -2.09 8.95 23.26
C LEU A 177 -0.92 9.82 22.81
N ILE A 178 -1.14 11.13 22.86
CA ILE A 178 -0.08 12.14 22.81
C ILE A 178 0.39 12.37 24.25
N ILE A 179 1.48 11.71 24.63
CA ILE A 179 2.26 12.06 25.83
C ILE A 179 3.29 13.16 25.39
N PRO A 180 4.09 13.85 26.23
CA PRO A 180 4.75 15.11 25.84
C PRO A 180 5.56 14.98 24.53
N PRO A 181 5.89 16.09 23.85
CA PRO A 181 6.29 16.16 22.42
C PRO A 181 7.33 15.12 21.95
N ASP A 182 8.17 14.65 22.87
CA ASP A 182 9.22 13.66 22.66
C ASP A 182 8.75 12.20 22.55
N SER A 183 7.47 11.89 22.82
CA SER A 183 6.95 10.52 22.78
C SER A 183 5.51 10.46 22.24
N TYR A 184 5.38 10.31 20.94
CA TYR A 184 4.11 10.03 20.28
C TYR A 184 4.09 8.59 19.77
N THR A 185 2.94 7.93 19.89
CA THR A 185 2.66 6.63 19.25
C THR A 185 2.33 6.87 17.79
N MET A 186 2.79 5.98 16.90
CA MET A 186 2.54 6.13 15.47
C MET A 186 1.25 5.40 15.12
N HIS A 187 0.42 6.01 14.28
CA HIS A 187 -0.79 5.37 13.77
C HIS A 187 -0.81 5.50 12.24
N PRO A 188 -1.52 4.61 11.53
CA PRO A 188 -1.69 4.78 10.09
C PRO A 188 -2.41 6.11 9.85
N ASP A 189 -1.93 6.87 8.87
CA ASP A 189 -2.71 7.97 8.33
C ASP A 189 -3.88 7.35 7.55
N PHE A 190 -5.10 7.81 7.78
CA PHE A 190 -6.28 7.33 7.05
C PHE A 190 -6.65 8.24 5.88
N SER A 191 -5.72 9.07 5.39
CA SER A 191 -5.91 9.98 4.24
C SER A 191 -6.14 9.24 2.89
N ILE A 192 -6.71 9.93 1.87
CA ILE A 192 -7.27 9.31 0.64
C ILE A 192 -6.19 8.55 -0.18
N GLY A 193 -4.91 8.83 0.07
CA GLY A 193 -3.77 8.19 -0.57
C GLY A 193 -3.06 7.15 0.28
N THR A 194 -3.50 6.91 1.53
CA THR A 194 -2.77 6.03 2.44
C THR A 194 -3.27 4.60 2.35
N SER A 195 -2.34 3.66 2.18
CA SER A 195 -2.60 2.24 2.23
C SER A 195 -2.00 1.64 3.50
N PHE A 196 -2.76 0.80 4.19
CA PHE A 196 -2.22 -0.10 5.19
C PHE A 196 -2.68 -1.53 4.91
N SER A 197 -1.86 -2.47 5.35
CA SER A 197 -2.07 -3.90 5.29
C SER A 197 -2.26 -4.41 6.71
N VAL A 198 -3.26 -5.27 6.90
CA VAL A 198 -3.45 -6.01 8.14
C VAL A 198 -3.20 -7.47 7.81
N SER A 199 -2.15 -8.02 8.40
CA SER A 199 -1.82 -9.44 8.34
C SER A 199 -2.32 -10.11 9.61
N PHE A 200 -3.01 -11.23 9.46
CA PHE A 200 -3.44 -12.03 10.60
C PHE A 200 -2.46 -13.19 10.78
N SER A 201 -1.41 -12.97 11.57
CA SER A 201 -0.64 -14.05 12.19
C SER A 201 -1.59 -14.93 13.01
N ALA A 202 -1.52 -16.25 12.82
CA ALA A 202 -2.48 -17.20 13.39
C ALA A 202 -2.67 -16.98 14.90
N LEU A 203 -3.88 -16.62 15.33
CA LEU A 203 -4.18 -16.29 16.72
C LEU A 203 -3.66 -17.38 17.68
N ASP A 204 -2.98 -16.90 18.71
CA ASP A 204 -2.48 -17.71 19.81
C ASP A 204 -3.64 -18.01 20.77
N TRP A 205 -4.02 -19.28 20.90
CA TRP A 205 -5.16 -19.69 21.72
C TRP A 205 -4.66 -20.52 22.89
N SER A 206 -5.01 -20.12 24.12
CA SER A 206 -4.72 -20.91 25.32
C SER A 206 -5.55 -22.19 25.44
N VAL A 207 -6.64 -22.32 24.66
CA VAL A 207 -7.47 -23.54 24.60
C VAL A 207 -7.93 -23.84 23.17
N ALA A 208 -7.43 -24.94 22.60
CA ALA A 208 -7.79 -25.44 21.28
C ALA A 208 -9.23 -26.01 21.24
N SER A 209 -10.14 -25.40 20.46
CA SER A 209 -11.44 -26.02 20.12
C SER A 209 -11.31 -26.91 18.88
N THR A 210 -11.90 -28.11 18.93
CA THR A 210 -11.89 -29.08 17.83
C THR A 210 -12.65 -28.62 16.59
N ASP A 211 -13.53 -27.63 16.72
CA ASP A 211 -14.35 -27.13 15.60
C ASP A 211 -13.50 -26.40 14.55
N TYR A 212 -12.37 -25.82 14.99
CA TYR A 212 -11.49 -24.97 14.20
C TYR A 212 -10.16 -25.63 13.83
N ILE A 213 -9.97 -26.90 14.21
CA ILE A 213 -8.75 -27.65 13.93
C ILE A 213 -9.06 -28.70 12.88
N LYS A 214 -8.41 -28.59 11.71
CA LYS A 214 -8.59 -29.51 10.58
C LYS A 214 -7.33 -30.34 10.34
N ASP A 215 -7.51 -31.46 9.65
CA ASP A 215 -6.44 -32.33 9.19
C ASP A 215 -5.93 -31.88 7.82
N GLY A 216 -4.63 -31.61 7.73
CA GLY A 216 -3.91 -31.33 6.49
C GLY A 216 -2.97 -32.48 6.13
N SER A 217 -2.79 -32.70 4.84
CA SER A 217 -1.80 -33.65 4.34
C SER A 217 -1.20 -33.18 3.04
N ASP A 218 0.12 -33.18 2.97
CA ASP A 218 0.89 -32.90 1.77
C ASP A 218 1.73 -34.10 1.38
N GLU A 219 1.91 -34.29 0.08
CA GLU A 219 2.75 -35.35 -0.47
C GLU A 219 3.65 -34.76 -1.56
N PHE A 220 4.94 -35.02 -1.45
CA PHE A 220 5.93 -34.56 -2.41
C PHE A 220 7.07 -35.54 -2.54
N ILE A 221 7.79 -35.42 -3.65
CA ILE A 221 9.02 -36.19 -3.88
C ILE A 221 10.17 -35.35 -3.35
N PHE A 222 10.97 -35.91 -2.43
CA PHE A 222 12.18 -35.29 -1.94
C PHE A 222 13.20 -35.18 -3.08
N ARG A 223 13.41 -33.96 -3.58
CA ARG A 223 14.31 -33.63 -4.69
C ARG A 223 15.25 -32.51 -4.25
N PRO A 224 16.33 -32.83 -3.52
CA PRO A 224 17.37 -31.86 -3.24
C PRO A 224 18.04 -31.34 -4.52
N GLU A 225 18.00 -32.07 -5.64
CA GLU A 225 18.68 -31.71 -6.89
C GLU A 225 17.92 -30.66 -7.72
N ILE A 226 18.54 -29.50 -7.95
CA ILE A 226 18.11 -28.42 -8.84
C ILE A 226 18.83 -28.59 -10.19
N GLN A 227 18.07 -28.44 -11.27
CA GLN A 227 18.57 -28.32 -12.63
C GLN A 227 18.52 -26.85 -13.07
N THR A 228 19.64 -26.28 -13.50
CA THR A 228 19.71 -24.93 -14.08
C THR A 228 20.64 -24.89 -15.29
N ASN A 229 20.64 -23.78 -16.03
CA ASN A 229 21.50 -23.59 -17.19
C ASN A 229 22.30 -22.29 -17.09
N ILE A 230 23.58 -22.34 -17.47
CA ILE A 230 24.41 -21.15 -17.71
C ILE A 230 24.62 -21.00 -19.21
N SER A 231 24.28 -19.83 -19.74
CA SER A 231 24.53 -19.52 -21.16
C SER A 231 25.89 -18.89 -21.35
N GLN A 232 26.64 -19.34 -22.36
CA GLN A 232 27.90 -18.72 -22.79
C GLN A 232 27.88 -18.38 -24.26
N TYR A 233 28.38 -17.20 -24.62
CA TYR A 233 28.40 -16.73 -26.00
C TYR A 233 29.66 -17.22 -26.70
N TYR A 234 29.50 -17.80 -27.88
CA TYR A 234 30.58 -18.21 -28.78
C TYR A 234 30.58 -17.30 -30.01
N ASP A 235 31.61 -16.47 -30.14
CA ASP A 235 31.76 -15.46 -31.21
C ASP A 235 32.44 -16.00 -32.48
N GLY A 236 32.96 -17.23 -32.45
CA GLY A 236 33.69 -17.83 -33.57
C GLY A 236 35.02 -17.14 -33.93
N LEU A 237 35.55 -16.27 -33.06
CA LEU A 237 36.84 -15.59 -33.24
C LEU A 237 38.00 -16.43 -32.66
N ASP A 238 39.25 -16.00 -32.86
CA ASP A 238 40.49 -16.70 -32.45
C ASP A 238 40.63 -16.91 -30.92
N THR A 239 39.70 -16.41 -30.10
CA THR A 239 39.58 -16.72 -28.68
C THR A 239 38.72 -17.97 -28.49
N ASP A 240 39.35 -19.12 -28.64
CA ASP A 240 38.71 -20.44 -28.49
C ASP A 240 38.31 -20.79 -27.04
N THR A 241 38.34 -19.83 -26.10
CA THR A 241 37.94 -20.05 -24.71
C THR A 241 37.18 -18.86 -24.12
N ALA A 242 36.22 -19.12 -23.23
CA ALA A 242 35.56 -18.10 -22.42
C ALA A 242 35.52 -18.50 -20.94
N THR A 243 35.44 -17.52 -20.03
CA THR A 243 35.32 -17.79 -18.60
C THR A 243 33.89 -17.63 -18.12
N PHE A 244 33.49 -18.46 -17.16
CA PHE A 244 32.19 -18.38 -16.51
C PHE A 244 32.29 -18.75 -15.04
N SER A 245 31.30 -18.35 -14.25
CA SER A 245 31.26 -18.63 -12.82
C SER A 245 29.93 -19.27 -12.42
N ILE A 246 30.00 -20.18 -11.44
CA ILE A 246 28.84 -20.76 -10.77
C ILE A 246 28.53 -20.08 -9.42
N LEU A 247 29.29 -19.04 -9.06
CA LEU A 247 29.10 -18.27 -7.84
C LEU A 247 27.68 -17.68 -7.81
N ASN A 248 27.01 -17.78 -6.66
CA ASN A 248 25.60 -17.42 -6.45
C ASN A 248 24.57 -18.27 -7.23
N THR A 249 25.01 -19.30 -7.97
CA THR A 249 24.12 -20.26 -8.64
C THR A 249 24.12 -21.59 -7.91
N VAL A 250 25.31 -22.12 -7.63
CA VAL A 250 25.53 -23.38 -6.90
C VAL A 250 25.98 -23.04 -5.47
N PRO A 251 25.54 -23.78 -4.43
CA PRO A 251 26.03 -23.58 -3.07
C PRO A 251 27.53 -23.87 -2.93
N ASP A 252 28.22 -23.07 -2.12
CA ASP A 252 29.68 -23.09 -1.95
C ASP A 252 30.26 -24.45 -1.57
N SER A 253 29.49 -25.29 -0.85
CA SER A 253 29.90 -26.62 -0.44
C SER A 253 30.07 -27.62 -1.60
N GLN A 254 29.61 -27.27 -2.80
CA GLN A 254 29.58 -28.13 -3.99
C GLN A 254 30.47 -27.63 -5.13
N PHE A 255 31.24 -26.56 -4.91
CA PHE A 255 32.14 -25.99 -5.91
C PHE A 255 33.20 -26.97 -6.43
N ASP A 256 33.66 -27.88 -5.57
CA ASP A 256 34.67 -28.88 -5.93
C ASP A 256 34.09 -30.18 -6.53
N ASP A 257 32.76 -30.26 -6.71
CA ASP A 257 32.10 -31.46 -7.24
C ASP A 257 32.04 -31.41 -8.79
N PRO A 258 32.81 -32.25 -9.51
CA PRO A 258 32.80 -32.26 -10.96
C PRO A 258 31.50 -32.82 -11.56
N GLU A 259 30.68 -33.53 -10.78
CA GLU A 259 29.42 -34.12 -11.24
C GLU A 259 28.32 -33.06 -11.41
N ILE A 260 28.54 -31.81 -11.00
CA ILE A 260 27.55 -30.75 -11.19
C ILE A 260 27.33 -30.41 -12.67
N PHE A 261 28.31 -30.65 -13.54
CA PHE A 261 28.23 -30.38 -14.97
C PHE A 261 27.75 -31.61 -15.72
N GLN A 262 26.48 -31.65 -16.12
CA GLN A 262 25.90 -32.83 -16.76
C GLN A 262 26.07 -32.82 -18.29
N TYR A 263 25.64 -31.73 -18.95
CA TYR A 263 25.65 -31.63 -20.40
C TYR A 263 26.00 -30.21 -20.87
N ILE A 264 26.53 -30.10 -22.09
CA ILE A 264 26.56 -28.83 -22.84
C ILE A 264 25.71 -29.00 -24.10
N TYR A 265 24.80 -28.06 -24.33
CA TYR A 265 24.03 -27.96 -25.56
C TYR A 265 24.58 -26.85 -26.44
N VAL A 266 24.83 -27.19 -27.70
CA VAL A 266 25.37 -26.28 -28.70
C VAL A 266 24.58 -26.40 -30.00
N ASP A 267 24.48 -25.34 -30.77
CA ASP A 267 23.89 -25.41 -32.11
C ASP A 267 24.97 -25.70 -33.16
N ILE A 268 24.68 -26.67 -34.03
CA ILE A 268 25.55 -27.11 -35.12
C ILE A 268 24.80 -27.06 -36.45
N TRP A 269 25.53 -26.85 -37.55
CA TRP A 269 24.98 -26.87 -38.91
C TRP A 269 25.77 -27.80 -39.83
N TYR A 270 25.11 -28.36 -40.83
CA TYR A 270 25.76 -29.20 -41.85
C TYR A 270 26.22 -28.36 -43.04
N ASN A 271 27.53 -28.34 -43.32
CA ASN A 271 28.14 -27.56 -44.40
C ASN A 271 27.71 -26.08 -44.41
N GLU A 272 27.59 -25.46 -43.23
CA GLU A 272 27.31 -24.03 -43.07
C GLU A 272 25.98 -23.60 -43.76
N LYS A 273 24.92 -24.37 -43.52
CA LYS A 273 23.57 -24.09 -44.04
C LYS A 273 22.56 -23.91 -42.92
N ASP A 274 21.92 -22.76 -42.87
CA ASP A 274 20.89 -22.42 -41.88
C ASP A 274 19.73 -23.42 -41.83
N SER A 275 19.36 -24.02 -42.96
CA SER A 275 18.29 -25.02 -43.03
C SER A 275 18.63 -26.36 -42.35
N THR A 276 19.85 -26.49 -41.80
CA THR A 276 20.37 -27.72 -41.20
C THR A 276 20.80 -27.54 -39.75
N ILE A 277 20.44 -26.41 -39.14
CA ILE A 277 20.72 -26.11 -37.73
C ILE A 277 20.02 -27.15 -36.85
N GLU A 278 20.77 -27.75 -35.94
CA GLU A 278 20.25 -28.62 -34.89
C GLU A 278 21.06 -28.44 -33.60
N THR A 279 20.39 -28.67 -32.47
CA THR A 279 21.03 -28.67 -31.15
C THR A 279 21.69 -30.02 -30.89
N TYR A 280 22.97 -29.99 -30.55
CA TYR A 280 23.80 -31.15 -30.24
C TYR A 280 24.20 -31.15 -28.77
N ARG A 281 24.17 -32.34 -28.15
CA ARG A 281 24.48 -32.56 -26.74
C ARG A 281 25.89 -33.14 -26.60
N LEU A 282 26.72 -32.47 -25.80
CA LEU A 282 28.03 -32.93 -25.38
C LEU A 282 27.93 -33.49 -23.95
N GLU A 283 28.47 -34.68 -23.74
CA GLU A 283 28.43 -35.42 -22.47
C GLU A 283 29.76 -35.28 -21.71
N ASP A 284 29.73 -35.51 -20.40
CA ASP A 284 30.87 -35.45 -19.47
C ASP A 284 31.80 -34.23 -19.66
N PRO A 285 31.31 -32.99 -19.48
CA PRO A 285 32.02 -31.76 -19.84
C PRO A 285 33.41 -31.59 -19.22
N ILE A 286 33.59 -31.97 -17.95
CA ILE A 286 34.89 -31.91 -17.26
C ILE A 286 35.83 -33.00 -17.80
N THR A 287 35.35 -34.24 -17.89
CA THR A 287 36.15 -35.40 -18.31
C THR A 287 36.67 -35.26 -19.74
N ASN A 288 35.84 -34.72 -20.64
CA ASN A 288 36.20 -34.50 -22.04
C ASN A 288 36.99 -33.20 -22.27
N GLY A 289 37.20 -32.40 -21.22
CA GLY A 289 37.98 -31.16 -21.26
C GLY A 289 37.26 -30.00 -21.93
N TYR A 290 35.92 -30.04 -22.03
CA TYR A 290 35.12 -28.91 -22.51
C TYR A 290 35.01 -27.81 -21.44
N ILE A 291 35.06 -28.19 -20.16
CA ILE A 291 35.11 -27.28 -19.02
C ILE A 291 36.39 -27.55 -18.25
N ILE A 292 37.16 -26.50 -17.99
CA ILE A 292 38.45 -26.52 -17.31
C ILE A 292 38.30 -25.71 -16.01
N PRO A 293 38.41 -26.34 -14.83
CA PRO A 293 38.41 -25.63 -13.55
C PRO A 293 39.59 -24.64 -13.47
N ASP A 294 39.33 -23.45 -12.91
CA ASP A 294 40.40 -22.51 -12.58
C ASP A 294 41.27 -23.07 -11.45
N VAL A 295 42.58 -22.83 -11.51
CA VAL A 295 43.53 -23.27 -10.48
C VAL A 295 43.50 -22.38 -9.24
N ASP A 296 43.05 -21.13 -9.38
CA ASP A 296 43.05 -20.11 -8.33
C ASP A 296 41.64 -19.89 -7.71
N SER A 297 40.60 -20.55 -8.25
CA SER A 297 39.21 -20.44 -7.79
C SER A 297 38.46 -21.75 -7.98
N ASN A 298 37.68 -22.17 -6.98
CA ASN A 298 36.81 -23.33 -7.08
C ASN A 298 35.43 -23.03 -7.70
N PHE A 299 35.10 -21.76 -7.95
CA PHE A 299 33.80 -21.34 -8.52
C PHE A 299 33.92 -20.71 -9.91
N SER A 300 35.13 -20.66 -10.47
CA SER A 300 35.41 -20.10 -11.80
C SER A 300 35.91 -21.18 -12.74
N PHE A 301 35.44 -21.16 -13.97
CA PHE A 301 35.70 -22.19 -14.97
C PHE A 301 35.95 -21.56 -16.33
N THR A 302 36.75 -22.25 -17.16
CA THR A 302 36.98 -21.89 -18.55
C THR A 302 36.29 -22.91 -19.45
N ILE A 303 35.52 -22.44 -20.43
CA ILE A 303 34.95 -23.27 -21.48
C ILE A 303 35.87 -23.29 -22.70
N ASP A 304 36.13 -24.47 -23.26
CA ASP A 304 37.04 -24.67 -24.40
C ASP A 304 36.24 -24.99 -25.68
N PHE A 305 36.07 -23.98 -26.52
CA PHE A 305 35.33 -24.08 -27.78
C PHE A 305 36.12 -24.81 -28.87
N ASP A 306 37.46 -24.73 -28.88
CA ASP A 306 38.28 -25.48 -29.85
C ASP A 306 38.11 -26.98 -29.61
N LYS A 307 38.16 -27.40 -28.35
CA LYS A 307 37.97 -28.81 -27.99
C LYS A 307 36.59 -29.33 -28.42
N MET A 308 35.53 -28.54 -28.22
CA MET A 308 34.19 -28.88 -28.71
C MET A 308 34.15 -28.98 -30.23
N ARG A 309 34.72 -28.00 -30.95
CA ARG A 309 34.77 -27.97 -32.42
C ARG A 309 35.49 -29.20 -32.98
N VAL A 310 36.66 -29.53 -32.44
CA VAL A 310 37.44 -30.71 -32.84
C VAL A 310 36.65 -32.01 -32.64
N ASP A 311 35.96 -32.13 -31.51
CA ASP A 311 35.21 -33.35 -31.20
C ASP A 311 33.90 -33.46 -32.01
N ILE A 312 33.20 -32.36 -32.26
CA ILE A 312 32.03 -32.32 -33.15
C ILE A 312 32.44 -32.70 -34.57
N ASP A 313 33.53 -32.13 -35.07
CA ASP A 313 34.08 -32.42 -36.40
C ASP A 313 34.45 -33.90 -36.56
N ALA A 314 35.01 -34.51 -35.50
CA ALA A 314 35.39 -35.91 -35.47
C ALA A 314 34.18 -36.85 -35.35
N ASN A 315 33.21 -36.51 -34.49
CA ASN A 315 32.06 -37.37 -34.17
C ASN A 315 30.92 -37.24 -35.18
N LYS A 316 30.81 -36.11 -35.87
CA LYS A 316 29.69 -35.81 -36.77
C LYS A 316 30.18 -35.14 -38.05
N THR A 317 30.70 -35.95 -38.97
CA THR A 317 31.33 -35.51 -40.22
C THR A 317 30.45 -34.53 -41.01
N GLY A 318 31.01 -33.35 -41.33
CA GLY A 318 30.37 -32.30 -42.11
C GLY A 318 29.48 -31.36 -41.30
N TYR A 319 29.32 -31.59 -39.99
CA TYR A 319 28.73 -30.62 -39.08
C TYR A 319 29.82 -29.71 -38.49
N ARG A 320 29.45 -28.46 -38.20
CA ARG A 320 30.30 -27.46 -37.55
C ARG A 320 29.52 -26.76 -36.46
N LEU A 321 30.22 -26.33 -35.41
CA LEU A 321 29.70 -25.41 -34.40
C LEU A 321 29.34 -24.06 -35.06
N ILE A 322 28.20 -23.49 -34.69
CA ILE A 322 27.72 -22.22 -35.23
C ILE A 322 28.37 -21.06 -34.46
N ALA A 323 29.07 -20.17 -35.17
CA ALA A 323 29.57 -18.92 -34.62
C ALA A 323 28.41 -17.94 -34.32
N ASP A 324 28.67 -16.96 -33.45
CA ASP A 324 27.67 -15.99 -32.97
C ASP A 324 26.45 -16.65 -32.30
N SER A 325 26.66 -17.73 -31.55
CA SER A 325 25.59 -18.49 -30.88
C SER A 325 25.81 -18.59 -29.37
N TYR A 326 24.71 -18.81 -28.64
CA TYR A 326 24.79 -19.13 -27.21
C TYR A 326 24.82 -20.65 -27.04
N ILE A 327 25.76 -21.12 -26.24
CA ILE A 327 25.77 -22.49 -25.73
C ILE A 327 25.16 -22.54 -24.34
N SER A 328 24.55 -23.66 -23.96
CA SER A 328 23.90 -23.85 -22.66
C SER A 328 24.60 -24.96 -21.88
N ILE A 329 25.16 -24.61 -20.72
CA ILE A 329 25.79 -25.54 -19.79
C ILE A 329 24.74 -25.96 -18.76
N GLU A 330 24.36 -27.23 -18.74
CA GLU A 330 23.37 -27.80 -17.82
C GLU A 330 24.04 -28.22 -16.51
N LEU A 331 23.56 -27.63 -15.41
CA LEU A 331 24.05 -27.87 -14.06
C LEU A 331 23.01 -28.63 -13.24
N HIS A 332 23.44 -29.66 -12.51
CA HIS A 332 22.65 -30.38 -11.52
C HIS A 332 23.34 -30.26 -10.17
N TYR A 333 22.70 -29.65 -9.18
CA TYR A 333 23.31 -29.44 -7.86
C TYR A 333 22.27 -29.58 -6.76
N ILE A 334 22.72 -29.90 -5.56
CA ILE A 334 21.85 -29.99 -4.39
C ILE A 334 21.51 -28.57 -3.90
N SER A 335 20.23 -28.25 -3.84
CA SER A 335 19.70 -27.08 -3.17
C SER A 335 20.12 -27.07 -1.70
N ASP A 336 20.68 -25.95 -1.28
CA ASP A 336 20.90 -25.58 0.12
C ASP A 336 19.58 -25.31 0.87
N GLN A 337 18.47 -25.13 0.16
CA GLN A 337 17.24 -24.68 0.79
C GLN A 337 16.43 -25.81 1.45
N TYR A 338 16.62 -27.10 1.07
CA TYR A 338 15.90 -28.28 1.63
C TYR A 338 14.40 -28.04 1.94
N LYS A 339 13.75 -27.18 1.15
CA LYS A 339 12.50 -26.50 1.46
C LYS A 339 11.39 -27.03 0.58
N TYR A 340 10.25 -27.36 1.18
CA TYR A 340 9.09 -27.87 0.46
C TYR A 340 7.82 -27.14 0.90
N PRO A 341 6.97 -26.68 -0.04
CA PRO A 341 5.71 -26.03 0.29
C PRO A 341 4.74 -27.02 0.92
N LEU A 342 3.94 -26.53 1.85
CA LEU A 342 2.79 -27.21 2.43
C LEU A 342 1.51 -26.48 1.98
N THR A 343 0.43 -27.22 1.75
CA THR A 343 -0.86 -26.64 1.34
C THR A 343 -1.41 -25.67 2.41
N HIS A 344 -1.12 -25.92 3.69
CA HIS A 344 -1.48 -25.06 4.81
C HIS A 344 -0.35 -24.99 5.84
N THR A 345 -0.25 -23.87 6.57
CA THR A 345 0.74 -23.71 7.65
C THR A 345 0.35 -24.56 8.87
N PRO A 346 1.19 -25.52 9.30
CA PRO A 346 0.96 -26.26 10.53
C PRO A 346 1.02 -25.30 11.73
N PHE A 347 -0.08 -25.14 12.45
CA PHE A 347 -0.12 -24.20 13.59
C PHE A 347 0.59 -24.73 14.83
N ASN A 348 0.91 -26.01 14.85
CA ASN A 348 1.26 -26.77 16.02
C ASN A 348 2.77 -26.81 16.27
N TYR A 349 3.62 -26.50 15.29
CA TYR A 349 5.06 -26.71 15.38
C TYR A 349 5.68 -26.03 16.62
N ASP A 350 5.33 -24.77 16.88
CA ASP A 350 5.87 -24.00 18.01
C ASP A 350 5.17 -24.27 19.34
N TYR A 351 3.99 -24.91 19.32
CA TYR A 351 3.16 -25.19 20.51
C TYR A 351 3.25 -26.64 21.00
N ILE A 352 3.98 -27.51 20.30
CA ILE A 352 4.23 -28.88 20.75
C ILE A 352 5.30 -28.84 21.83
N ASP A 353 4.86 -28.62 23.08
CA ASP A 353 5.62 -29.07 24.24
C ASP A 353 5.68 -30.60 24.21
N PRO A 354 6.86 -31.22 24.02
CA PRO A 354 7.01 -32.67 23.97
C PRO A 354 6.52 -33.36 25.26
N ASP A 355 6.57 -32.64 26.38
CA ASP A 355 6.25 -33.14 27.72
C ASP A 355 4.76 -32.95 28.08
N TYR A 356 4.02 -32.14 27.32
CA TYR A 356 2.60 -31.87 27.58
C TYR A 356 1.68 -32.85 26.84
N ALA A 357 1.20 -33.87 27.55
CA ALA A 357 0.43 -34.98 26.98
C ALA A 357 -0.84 -34.58 26.20
N LEU A 358 -1.44 -33.42 26.51
CA LEU A 358 -2.63 -32.92 25.83
C LEU A 358 -2.35 -32.44 24.39
N HIS A 359 -1.09 -32.18 24.02
CA HIS A 359 -0.72 -31.72 22.67
C HIS A 359 -0.41 -32.87 21.70
N ARG A 360 -0.31 -34.11 22.18
CA ARG A 360 -0.02 -35.30 21.35
C ARG A 360 -1.00 -35.55 20.19
N PRO A 361 -2.31 -35.29 20.31
CA PRO A 361 -3.24 -35.42 19.17
C PRO A 361 -3.01 -34.39 18.05
N TYR A 362 -2.26 -33.33 18.33
CA TYR A 362 -1.96 -32.22 17.41
C TYR A 362 -0.49 -32.27 16.98
N ASN A 363 0.04 -33.45 16.68
CA ASN A 363 1.42 -33.58 16.23
C ASN A 363 1.54 -33.44 14.70
N ILE A 364 2.75 -33.20 14.23
CA ILE A 364 3.12 -33.30 12.81
C ILE A 364 3.72 -34.69 12.62
N THR A 365 3.17 -35.43 11.67
CA THR A 365 3.64 -36.76 11.29
C THR A 365 4.33 -36.68 9.94
N ILE A 366 5.58 -37.13 9.87
CA ILE A 366 6.32 -37.29 8.63
C ILE A 366 6.46 -38.78 8.35
N LYS A 367 6.09 -39.17 7.14
CA LYS A 367 6.31 -40.53 6.65
C LYS A 367 7.17 -40.45 5.41
N ILE A 368 8.37 -40.99 5.56
CA ILE A 368 9.34 -41.19 4.48
C ILE A 368 9.14 -42.63 3.98
N GLU A 369 9.10 -42.82 2.67
CA GLU A 369 8.97 -44.14 2.06
C GLU A 369 9.94 -45.17 2.67
N GLY A 370 9.43 -46.35 3.02
CA GLY A 370 10.23 -47.43 3.62
C GLY A 370 10.62 -47.23 5.10
N LYS A 371 10.27 -46.10 5.73
CA LYS A 371 10.52 -45.83 7.17
C LYS A 371 9.23 -45.83 7.99
N ALA A 372 9.38 -46.00 9.30
CA ALA A 372 8.27 -45.82 10.24
C ALA A 372 7.85 -44.35 10.29
N PRO A 373 6.56 -44.03 10.58
CA PRO A 373 6.13 -42.65 10.79
C PRO A 373 6.89 -41.98 11.94
N ILE A 374 7.29 -40.73 11.74
CA ILE A 374 8.06 -39.92 12.68
C ILE A 374 7.14 -38.79 13.16
N TYR A 375 7.03 -38.61 14.48
CA TYR A 375 6.09 -37.66 15.08
C TYR A 375 6.82 -36.50 15.75
N SER A 376 6.30 -35.28 15.64
CA SER A 376 6.91 -34.07 16.20
C SER A 376 7.06 -34.07 17.73
N TYR A 377 6.18 -34.75 18.47
CA TYR A 377 6.34 -34.91 19.93
C TYR A 377 7.54 -35.81 20.31
N GLN A 378 8.10 -36.55 19.35
CA GLN A 378 9.36 -37.28 19.51
C GLN A 378 10.51 -36.39 19.04
N ALA A 379 10.71 -35.24 19.68
CA ALA A 379 11.63 -34.19 19.24
C ALA A 379 13.04 -34.71 18.88
N SER A 380 13.57 -35.69 19.62
CA SER A 380 14.88 -36.29 19.35
C SER A 380 14.95 -37.10 18.05
N GLU A 381 13.83 -37.66 17.58
CA GLU A 381 13.74 -38.37 16.31
C GLU A 381 13.31 -37.44 15.18
N PHE A 382 12.33 -36.56 15.43
CA PHE A 382 11.82 -35.61 14.46
C PHE A 382 12.87 -34.61 13.99
N ASN A 383 13.65 -34.06 14.93
CA ASN A 383 14.68 -33.06 14.65
C ASN A 383 15.93 -33.66 13.98
N LYS A 384 15.99 -34.98 13.74
CA LYS A 384 17.01 -35.56 12.86
C LYS A 384 16.74 -35.26 11.40
N TYR A 385 15.47 -35.10 11.03
CA TYR A 385 15.02 -34.93 9.66
C TYR A 385 14.58 -33.50 9.38
N VAL A 386 13.91 -32.85 10.32
CA VAL A 386 13.35 -31.50 10.15
C VAL A 386 14.23 -30.47 10.83
N LEU A 387 14.54 -29.40 10.10
CA LEU A 387 15.23 -28.22 10.61
C LEU A 387 14.26 -27.26 11.27
N LYS A 388 13.21 -26.85 10.54
CA LYS A 388 12.17 -25.94 10.98
C LYS A 388 10.93 -26.04 10.09
N ILE A 389 9.81 -25.46 10.53
CA ILE A 389 8.59 -25.27 9.74
C ILE A 389 8.14 -23.83 9.97
N GLU A 390 8.02 -23.05 8.90
CA GLU A 390 7.63 -21.63 8.96
C GLU A 390 7.01 -21.19 7.64
N ASN A 391 6.07 -20.25 7.71
CA ASN A 391 5.50 -19.55 6.54
C ASN A 391 4.98 -20.47 5.42
N GLY A 392 4.32 -21.58 5.78
CA GLY A 392 3.78 -22.53 4.80
C GLY A 392 4.82 -23.47 4.18
N TYR A 393 6.02 -23.58 4.75
CA TYR A 393 7.07 -24.47 4.27
C TYR A 393 7.61 -25.39 5.37
N ILE A 394 8.05 -26.58 4.97
CA ILE A 394 8.86 -27.48 5.79
C ILE A 394 10.30 -27.51 5.27
N TYR A 395 11.26 -27.39 6.19
CA TYR A 395 12.69 -27.39 5.91
C TYR A 395 13.30 -28.68 6.47
N PHE A 396 13.92 -29.48 5.61
CA PHE A 396 14.65 -30.68 6.02
C PHE A 396 16.11 -30.36 6.35
N LYS A 397 16.75 -31.20 7.15
CA LYS A 397 18.18 -31.11 7.40
C LYS A 397 18.97 -31.75 6.27
N GLU A 398 20.00 -31.05 5.81
CA GLU A 398 21.10 -31.67 5.08
C GLU A 398 21.78 -32.69 6.00
N THR A 399 21.71 -33.97 5.63
CA THR A 399 22.34 -35.05 6.41
C THR A 399 23.10 -35.95 5.45
N PRO A 400 24.38 -36.27 5.69
CA PRO A 400 25.15 -37.18 4.84
C PRO A 400 24.57 -38.61 4.76
N PHE A 401 24.82 -39.33 3.67
CA PHE A 401 24.28 -40.68 3.38
C PHE A 401 24.43 -41.71 4.52
N LEU A 402 25.47 -41.58 5.36
CA LEU A 402 25.78 -42.51 6.46
C LEU A 402 25.29 -42.04 7.83
N GLU A 403 24.68 -40.86 7.91
CA GLU A 403 24.26 -40.25 9.16
C GLU A 403 22.76 -40.46 9.46
N LEU A 404 22.44 -40.49 10.76
CA LEU A 404 21.06 -40.61 11.22
C LEU A 404 20.29 -39.33 10.88
N GLY A 405 19.27 -39.44 10.03
CA GLY A 405 18.55 -38.28 9.48
C GLY A 405 18.58 -38.24 7.95
N TYR A 406 19.44 -39.05 7.30
CA TYR A 406 19.50 -39.12 5.85
C TYR A 406 18.16 -39.51 5.21
N ILE A 407 17.77 -38.75 4.19
CA ILE A 407 16.64 -39.02 3.29
C ILE A 407 17.22 -39.23 1.89
N ALA A 408 16.92 -40.37 1.28
CA ALA A 408 17.40 -40.68 -0.07
C ALA A 408 16.74 -39.74 -1.09
N ASN A 409 17.50 -39.30 -2.10
CA ASN A 409 16.96 -38.55 -3.23
C ASN A 409 15.81 -39.33 -3.88
N LYS A 410 14.77 -38.61 -4.30
CA LYS A 410 13.53 -39.13 -4.90
C LYS A 410 12.64 -39.96 -3.97
N SER A 411 12.91 -39.96 -2.66
CA SER A 411 11.99 -40.57 -1.69
C SER A 411 10.65 -39.85 -1.69
N GLN A 412 9.54 -40.60 -1.67
CA GLN A 412 8.23 -40.03 -1.42
C GLN A 412 8.11 -39.65 0.06
N ILE A 413 7.72 -38.40 0.33
CA ILE A 413 7.44 -37.89 1.67
C ILE A 413 5.98 -37.50 1.74
N SER A 414 5.29 -37.98 2.77
CA SER A 414 3.97 -37.47 3.15
C SER A 414 4.06 -36.81 4.52
N VAL A 415 3.56 -35.58 4.62
CA VAL A 415 3.49 -34.81 5.86
C VAL A 415 2.01 -34.70 6.23
N SER A 416 1.64 -35.17 7.42
CA SER A 416 0.29 -35.02 7.98
C SER A 416 0.36 -34.12 9.20
N TYR A 417 -0.54 -33.15 9.28
CA TYR A 417 -0.49 -32.14 10.33
C TYR A 417 -1.89 -31.62 10.62
N LYS A 418 -2.00 -30.86 11.72
CA LYS A 418 -3.20 -30.12 12.04
C LYS A 418 -2.98 -28.67 11.63
N PHE A 419 -3.95 -28.08 10.95
CA PHE A 419 -3.98 -26.65 10.65
C PHE A 419 -5.19 -26.00 11.32
N LYS A 420 -5.03 -24.75 11.75
CA LYS A 420 -6.11 -23.93 12.32
C LYS A 420 -6.88 -23.31 11.16
N LEU A 421 -8.21 -23.35 11.21
CA LEU A 421 -9.04 -22.29 10.66
C LEU A 421 -9.17 -21.22 11.75
N GLN A 422 -8.99 -19.96 11.42
CA GLN A 422 -9.19 -18.89 12.40
C GLN A 422 -10.67 -18.88 12.84
N PRO A 423 -10.96 -18.97 14.16
CA PRO A 423 -12.31 -18.77 14.66
C PRO A 423 -12.68 -17.29 14.48
N GLY A 424 -13.79 -17.01 13.81
CA GLY A 424 -14.25 -15.63 13.57
C GLY A 424 -14.18 -15.15 12.11
N LEU A 425 -13.54 -15.90 11.22
CA LEU A 425 -13.77 -15.76 9.78
C LEU A 425 -14.96 -16.63 9.40
N ILE A 426 -16.14 -16.02 9.37
CA ILE A 426 -17.35 -16.64 8.84
C ILE A 426 -17.09 -16.94 7.37
N ASP A 427 -17.45 -18.15 6.92
CA ASP A 427 -17.26 -18.68 5.55
C ASP A 427 -17.99 -17.86 4.44
N GLN A 428 -18.60 -16.74 4.82
CA GLN A 428 -19.18 -15.67 4.01
C GLN A 428 -19.67 -14.63 5.01
N GLU A 429 -19.29 -13.35 4.83
CA GLU A 429 -19.92 -12.11 5.35
C GLU A 429 -18.98 -11.13 6.09
N HIS A 430 -18.61 -10.07 5.36
CA HIS A 430 -18.30 -8.67 5.71
C HIS A 430 -17.36 -8.34 6.89
N ILE A 431 -16.20 -7.73 6.61
CA ILE A 431 -15.48 -6.90 7.59
C ILE A 431 -16.19 -5.55 7.66
N PHE A 432 -16.65 -5.19 8.86
CA PHE A 432 -17.22 -3.89 9.17
C PHE A 432 -16.16 -3.00 9.80
N MET A 433 -15.56 -2.12 9.00
CA MET A 433 -14.63 -1.12 9.50
C MET A 433 -15.39 0.17 9.83
N VAL A 434 -15.32 0.58 11.10
CA VAL A 434 -15.82 1.89 11.54
C VAL A 434 -14.64 2.80 11.85
N ILE A 435 -14.43 3.80 11.01
CA ILE A 435 -13.44 4.85 11.27
C ILE A 435 -14.19 6.04 11.84
N TYR A 436 -13.88 6.41 13.08
CA TYR A 436 -14.33 7.66 13.67
C TYR A 436 -13.28 8.73 13.32
N PRO A 437 -13.58 9.69 12.43
CA PRO A 437 -12.68 10.83 12.27
C PRO A 437 -12.56 11.54 13.62
N TRP A 438 -11.33 11.71 14.12
CA TRP A 438 -11.07 12.45 15.34
C TRP A 438 -11.16 13.96 15.04
N THR A 439 -12.38 14.43 14.79
CA THR A 439 -12.69 15.86 14.74
C THR A 439 -13.77 16.13 15.77
N ASN A 440 -13.36 16.47 16.99
CA ASN A 440 -14.24 17.10 17.97
C ASN A 440 -14.55 18.53 17.50
N ILE A 441 -15.54 18.71 16.61
CA ILE A 441 -16.01 20.04 16.19
C ILE A 441 -17.06 20.59 17.19
N PHE A 442 -17.20 19.99 18.36
CA PHE A 442 -17.93 20.59 19.47
C PHE A 442 -17.01 21.51 20.28
N GLU A 443 -16.34 22.47 19.64
CA GLU A 443 -15.79 23.63 20.34
C GLU A 443 -16.53 24.90 19.91
N THR A 444 -16.98 25.62 20.93
CA THR A 444 -17.74 26.87 20.89
C THR A 444 -17.15 27.89 19.92
N ILE A 445 -17.99 28.37 18.99
CA ILE A 445 -17.66 29.44 18.03
C ILE A 445 -17.31 30.73 18.79
N GLY A 446 -16.01 31.01 18.89
CA GLY A 446 -15.48 32.30 19.36
C GLY A 446 -15.28 33.26 18.19
N GLY A 447 -16.16 34.25 18.07
CA GLY A 447 -15.92 35.56 17.43
C GLY A 447 -15.54 35.60 15.95
N PHE A 448 -16.53 35.73 15.05
CA PHE A 448 -16.32 36.26 13.69
C PHE A 448 -17.47 37.20 13.28
N ASP A 449 -17.13 38.28 12.57
CA ASP A 449 -18.03 39.30 11.98
C ASP A 449 -18.66 38.86 10.64
N SER A 450 -18.86 37.56 10.43
CA SER A 450 -19.54 36.97 9.25
C SER A 450 -20.59 35.97 9.70
N PRO A 451 -21.66 35.74 8.91
CA PRO A 451 -22.76 34.91 9.38
C PRO A 451 -22.28 33.50 9.77
N PRO A 452 -22.81 32.91 10.86
CA PRO A 452 -22.22 31.72 11.48
C PRO A 452 -22.47 30.49 10.62
N ILE A 453 -21.52 30.17 9.74
CA ILE A 453 -21.48 28.88 9.04
C ILE A 453 -20.75 27.89 9.96
N ALA A 454 -21.49 27.01 10.61
CA ALA A 454 -20.93 25.89 11.37
C ALA A 454 -20.61 24.74 10.41
N ARG A 455 -19.37 24.26 10.43
CA ARG A 455 -18.96 23.09 9.65
C ARG A 455 -19.06 21.89 10.57
N ILE A 456 -19.93 20.93 10.27
CA ILE A 456 -19.91 19.64 10.97
C ILE A 456 -19.32 18.62 10.01
N SER A 457 -18.21 18.02 10.42
CA SER A 457 -17.75 16.72 9.92
C SER A 457 -18.77 15.69 10.40
N GLY A 458 -19.86 15.56 9.66
CA GLY A 458 -20.86 14.53 9.91
C GLY A 458 -20.50 13.33 9.06
N SER A 459 -19.81 12.35 9.63
CA SER A 459 -19.98 10.89 9.41
C SER A 459 -18.80 10.12 10.00
N SER A 460 -19.07 9.21 10.94
CA SER A 460 -18.25 7.98 11.04
C SER A 460 -18.37 7.23 9.72
N ILE A 461 -17.26 6.70 9.21
CA ILE A 461 -17.28 5.84 8.03
C ILE A 461 -17.85 4.50 8.47
N ILE A 462 -18.95 4.09 7.84
CA ILE A 462 -19.36 2.69 7.76
C ILE A 462 -19.25 2.34 6.28
N SER A 463 -18.13 1.75 5.88
CA SER A 463 -18.03 1.10 4.58
C SER A 463 -17.96 -0.41 4.83
N PRO A 464 -19.04 -1.17 4.58
CA PRO A 464 -18.92 -2.62 4.52
C PRO A 464 -18.06 -2.96 3.30
N PHE A 465 -16.82 -3.38 3.53
CA PHE A 465 -16.00 -3.94 2.46
C PHE A 465 -16.33 -5.43 2.35
N GLU A 466 -16.88 -5.83 1.21
CA GLU A 466 -17.05 -7.25 0.86
C GLU A 466 -15.76 -7.76 0.24
N TYR A 467 -15.06 -8.66 0.94
CA TYR A 467 -14.12 -9.58 0.32
C TYR A 467 -14.27 -10.96 0.95
N SER A 468 -14.31 -11.98 0.12
CA SER A 468 -14.11 -13.37 0.55
C SER A 468 -12.62 -13.55 0.87
N LEU A 469 -12.29 -13.72 2.15
CA LEU A 469 -10.91 -13.80 2.62
C LEU A 469 -10.38 -15.24 2.45
N SER A 470 -9.41 -15.39 1.55
CA SER A 470 -8.49 -16.52 1.40
C SER A 470 -7.35 -16.49 2.44
N ILE A 471 -6.92 -17.63 2.93
CA ILE A 471 -5.92 -17.73 4.03
C ILE A 471 -4.48 -17.49 3.53
N ASN A 472 -4.29 -17.38 2.21
CA ASN A 472 -2.97 -17.37 1.59
C ASN A 472 -2.46 -15.99 1.15
N ASP A 473 -3.25 -14.94 1.33
CA ASP A 473 -3.00 -13.66 0.65
C ASP A 473 -2.79 -12.51 1.66
N THR A 474 -1.80 -11.66 1.39
CA THR A 474 -1.67 -10.34 2.02
C THR A 474 -2.78 -9.45 1.51
N TYR A 475 -3.58 -8.88 2.40
CA TYR A 475 -4.68 -7.99 2.03
C TYR A 475 -4.23 -6.54 2.06
N SER A 476 -4.24 -5.88 0.91
CA SER A 476 -4.12 -4.43 0.80
C SER A 476 -5.52 -3.82 0.84
N LEU A 477 -5.84 -3.10 1.92
CA LEU A 477 -7.10 -2.38 2.03
C LEU A 477 -6.93 -0.97 1.47
N TYR A 478 -7.68 -0.64 0.41
CA TYR A 478 -7.76 0.71 -0.13
C TYR A 478 -9.01 1.40 0.44
N LEU A 479 -8.79 2.39 1.31
CA LEU A 479 -9.86 3.18 1.90
C LEU A 479 -9.98 4.52 1.18
N SER A 480 -10.97 4.65 0.29
CA SER A 480 -11.40 5.97 -0.15
C SER A 480 -12.44 6.52 0.83
N TYR A 481 -12.12 7.55 1.61
CA TYR A 481 -13.14 8.31 2.32
C TYR A 481 -13.57 9.52 1.51
N ARG A 482 -14.85 9.86 1.63
CA ARG A 482 -15.38 11.14 1.21
C ARG A 482 -15.70 11.92 2.47
N LEU A 483 -14.99 13.02 2.72
CA LEU A 483 -15.42 14.01 3.70
C LEU A 483 -16.75 14.58 3.22
N ASN A 484 -17.86 14.04 3.72
CA ASN A 484 -19.15 14.70 3.58
C ASN A 484 -19.15 15.92 4.50
N GLN A 485 -18.47 16.98 4.07
CA GLN A 485 -18.53 18.27 4.75
C GLN A 485 -19.97 18.77 4.67
N ARG A 486 -20.70 18.64 5.77
CA ARG A 486 -22.04 19.20 5.90
C ARG A 486 -21.90 20.59 6.51
N LYS A 487 -22.14 21.60 5.69
CA LYS A 487 -22.21 22.99 6.15
C LYS A 487 -23.60 23.22 6.71
N TYR A 488 -23.64 23.64 7.97
CA TYR A 488 -24.85 24.12 8.62
C TYR A 488 -24.77 25.64 8.68
N PHE A 489 -25.88 26.29 8.42
CA PHE A 489 -26.04 27.70 8.67
C PHE A 489 -26.80 27.88 9.97
N ILE A 490 -26.27 28.72 10.88
CA ILE A 490 -26.90 29.00 12.17
C ILE A 490 -27.15 30.50 12.28
N GLN A 491 -28.40 30.90 12.54
CA GLN A 491 -28.76 32.30 12.75
C GLN A 491 -29.34 32.53 14.14
N GLU A 492 -28.76 33.48 14.89
CA GLU A 492 -29.34 33.99 16.13
C GLU A 492 -30.49 34.96 15.83
N LEU A 493 -31.61 34.79 16.53
CA LEU A 493 -32.81 35.62 16.42
C LEU A 493 -33.29 36.01 17.82
N GLU A 494 -33.77 37.25 17.95
CA GLU A 494 -34.28 37.77 19.22
C GLU A 494 -35.81 37.98 19.15
N VAL A 495 -36.52 37.48 20.15
CA VAL A 495 -37.97 37.61 20.32
C VAL A 495 -38.31 38.92 21.01
N ASP A 496 -38.98 39.84 20.29
CA ASP A 496 -39.64 40.97 20.93
C ASP A 496 -41.02 40.55 21.47
N TYR A 497 -41.11 40.29 22.78
CA TYR A 497 -42.36 39.86 23.41
C TYR A 497 -43.53 40.85 23.29
N LYS A 498 -43.31 42.09 22.83
CA LYS A 498 -44.35 43.10 22.62
C LYS A 498 -45.14 42.91 21.32
N THR A 499 -44.60 42.17 20.35
CA THR A 499 -45.30 41.89 19.09
C THR A 499 -46.07 40.57 19.17
N ALA A 500 -47.28 40.57 18.60
CA ALA A 500 -48.11 39.36 18.50
C ALA A 500 -47.68 38.42 17.36
N ILE A 501 -46.93 38.94 16.39
CA ILE A 501 -46.44 38.20 15.22
C ILE A 501 -45.01 37.72 15.52
N ARG A 502 -44.82 36.40 15.48
CA ARG A 502 -43.58 35.69 15.77
C ARG A 502 -42.94 35.15 14.49
N GLU A 503 -42.81 36.01 13.50
CA GLU A 503 -42.20 35.68 12.21
C GLU A 503 -40.84 36.39 12.11
N PHE A 504 -39.81 35.62 11.78
CA PHE A 504 -38.42 36.06 11.78
C PHE A 504 -37.77 35.65 10.47
N THR A 505 -36.89 36.52 9.95
CA THR A 505 -36.10 36.22 8.75
C THR A 505 -34.79 35.60 9.23
N TYR A 506 -34.54 34.35 8.84
CA TYR A 506 -33.32 33.63 9.26
C TYR A 506 -32.22 33.72 8.21
N LEU A 507 -32.53 34.07 6.96
CA LEU A 507 -31.56 34.25 5.89
C LEU A 507 -31.98 35.48 5.07
N THR A 508 -31.09 36.46 4.95
CA THR A 508 -31.38 37.70 4.18
C THR A 508 -31.27 37.47 2.68
N GLU A 509 -31.84 38.36 1.86
CA GLU A 509 -31.73 38.25 0.39
C GLU A 509 -30.27 38.29 -0.11
N ASP A 510 -29.39 39.05 0.57
CA ASP A 510 -27.98 39.11 0.23
C ASP A 510 -27.26 37.79 0.55
N GLU A 511 -27.60 37.15 1.68
CA GLU A 511 -27.04 35.85 2.09
C GLU A 511 -27.59 34.69 1.24
N ALA A 512 -28.85 34.78 0.81
CA ALA A 512 -29.50 33.81 -0.07
C ALA A 512 -28.84 33.70 -1.45
N ASN A 513 -28.04 34.69 -1.86
CA ASN A 513 -27.22 34.61 -3.08
C ASN A 513 -26.06 33.62 -2.95
N TYR A 514 -25.63 33.31 -1.73
CA TYR A 514 -24.46 32.47 -1.45
C TYR A 514 -24.79 31.20 -0.68
N ILE A 515 -25.99 31.12 -0.11
CA ILE A 515 -26.44 30.06 0.77
C ILE A 515 -27.81 29.61 0.28
N THR A 516 -27.91 28.36 -0.14
CA THR A 516 -29.19 27.74 -0.52
C THR A 516 -29.55 26.68 0.49
N GLU A 517 -30.80 26.62 0.93
CA GLU A 517 -31.29 25.55 1.79
C GLU A 517 -31.33 24.20 1.04
N ALA A 518 -30.95 23.10 1.70
CA ALA A 518 -30.97 21.76 1.09
C ALA A 518 -32.40 21.32 0.68
N ASP A 519 -32.49 20.40 -0.29
CA ASP A 519 -33.77 19.90 -0.82
C ASP A 519 -34.58 19.10 0.24
N GLU A 520 -33.91 18.59 1.28
CA GLU A 520 -34.51 18.04 2.51
C GLU A 520 -34.00 18.82 3.73
N PRO A 521 -34.47 20.04 4.00
CA PRO A 521 -33.86 20.84 5.04
C PRO A 521 -34.37 20.38 6.41
N SER A 522 -33.53 19.68 7.17
CA SER A 522 -33.77 19.40 8.58
C SER A 522 -33.55 20.68 9.40
N PHE A 523 -34.49 21.61 9.36
CA PHE A 523 -34.46 22.78 10.23
C PHE A 523 -34.49 22.35 11.69
N LYS A 524 -33.69 23.02 12.52
CA LYS A 524 -33.72 22.87 13.97
C LYS A 524 -33.74 24.24 14.62
N VAL A 525 -34.64 24.41 15.58
CA VAL A 525 -34.70 25.57 16.45
C VAL A 525 -34.16 25.16 17.82
N PHE A 526 -33.19 25.90 18.35
CA PHE A 526 -32.66 25.66 19.68
C PHE A 526 -32.41 26.94 20.46
N TYR A 527 -32.26 26.83 21.77
CA TYR A 527 -31.97 27.92 22.70
C TYR A 527 -31.07 27.40 23.82
N TYR A 528 -30.41 28.31 24.54
CA TYR A 528 -29.65 27.96 25.74
C TYR A 528 -30.57 28.01 26.95
N ASP A 529 -30.62 26.94 27.74
CA ASP A 529 -31.47 26.85 28.92
C ASP A 529 -30.86 27.57 30.15
N TYR A 530 -31.46 27.39 31.33
CA TYR A 530 -30.99 28.08 32.55
C TYR A 530 -29.60 27.64 33.03
N ASN A 531 -29.11 26.50 32.55
CA ASN A 531 -27.79 25.96 32.85
C ASN A 531 -26.77 26.28 31.74
N GLU A 532 -27.14 27.11 30.76
CA GLU A 532 -26.34 27.39 29.56
C GLU A 532 -26.14 26.14 28.68
N GLU A 533 -27.02 25.14 28.78
CA GLU A 533 -27.02 23.95 27.92
C GLU A 533 -27.95 24.13 26.71
N ILE A 534 -27.61 23.49 25.59
CA ILE A 534 -28.42 23.55 24.36
C ILE A 534 -29.69 22.72 24.54
N ALA A 535 -30.85 23.36 24.36
CA ALA A 535 -32.16 22.73 24.34
C ALA A 535 -32.85 22.96 22.99
N TYR A 536 -33.39 21.91 22.39
CA TYR A 536 -34.08 21.96 21.11
C TYR A 536 -35.59 22.20 21.30
N LEU A 537 -36.14 23.12 20.51
CA LEU A 537 -37.57 23.31 20.38
C LEU A 537 -38.13 22.23 19.43
N ASP A 538 -39.20 21.57 19.85
CA ASP A 538 -39.88 20.55 19.03
C ASP A 538 -40.38 21.15 17.71
N ASP A 539 -40.24 20.37 16.62
CA ASP A 539 -40.59 20.79 15.26
C ASP A 539 -42.08 21.15 15.10
N SER A 540 -42.95 20.65 15.99
CA SER A 540 -44.37 21.01 16.02
C SER A 540 -44.65 22.46 16.43
N HIS A 541 -43.69 23.15 17.06
CA HIS A 541 -43.84 24.50 17.58
C HIS A 541 -43.40 25.61 16.62
N TYR A 542 -42.98 25.26 15.40
CA TYR A 542 -42.58 26.25 14.40
C TYR A 542 -42.92 25.82 12.97
N THR A 543 -42.88 26.78 12.06
CA THR A 543 -43.04 26.53 10.62
C THR A 543 -42.02 27.33 9.85
N VAL A 544 -41.43 26.71 8.84
CA VAL A 544 -40.40 27.32 8.01
C VAL A 544 -40.92 27.50 6.59
N ASP A 545 -40.68 28.67 6.01
CA ASP A 545 -40.94 28.98 4.61
C ASP A 545 -39.62 29.31 3.92
N VAL A 546 -39.10 28.34 3.18
CA VAL A 546 -37.84 28.42 2.44
C VAL A 546 -37.92 29.37 1.24
N ASN A 547 -39.11 29.67 0.71
CA ASN A 547 -39.24 30.60 -0.42
C ASN A 547 -39.08 32.05 0.01
N THR A 548 -39.35 32.32 1.29
CA THR A 548 -39.28 33.67 1.86
C THR A 548 -38.21 33.78 2.96
N HIS A 549 -37.42 32.72 3.16
CA HIS A 549 -36.35 32.64 4.14
C HIS A 549 -36.78 32.98 5.58
N LYS A 550 -37.99 32.56 5.94
CA LYS A 550 -38.65 32.94 7.20
C LYS A 550 -39.04 31.76 8.05
N ILE A 551 -38.94 31.95 9.35
CA ILE A 551 -39.45 31.04 10.37
C ILE A 551 -40.55 31.70 11.19
N ARG A 552 -41.61 30.95 11.50
CA ARG A 552 -42.69 31.36 12.38
C ARG A 552 -42.74 30.46 13.60
N ILE A 553 -42.50 31.04 14.78
CA ILE A 553 -42.69 30.33 16.05
C ILE A 553 -44.18 30.39 16.43
N HIS A 554 -44.78 29.24 16.74
CA HIS A 554 -46.18 29.17 17.15
C HIS A 554 -46.35 29.74 18.55
N ASN A 555 -47.48 30.41 18.79
CA ASN A 555 -47.81 30.96 20.10
C ASN A 555 -48.69 29.98 20.88
N ASP A 556 -48.16 28.78 21.14
CA ASP A 556 -48.84 27.66 21.77
C ASP A 556 -48.38 27.41 23.22
N GLY A 557 -47.61 28.35 23.78
CA GLY A 557 -47.12 28.27 25.15
C GLY A 557 -45.72 27.65 25.28
N ASN A 558 -45.04 27.37 24.17
CA ASN A 558 -43.64 26.93 24.22
C ASN A 558 -42.72 27.99 24.86
N ILE A 559 -41.54 27.53 25.28
CA ILE A 559 -40.54 28.33 25.99
C ILE A 559 -40.00 29.51 25.16
N ILE A 560 -40.00 29.47 23.84
CA ILE A 560 -39.55 30.62 23.04
C ILE A 560 -40.69 31.65 22.87
N SER A 561 -41.94 31.17 22.77
CA SER A 561 -43.12 32.02 22.55
C SER A 561 -43.57 32.80 23.80
N THR A 562 -43.19 32.33 25.00
CA THR A 562 -43.60 32.90 26.30
C THR A 562 -42.53 33.81 26.90
N PRO A 563 -42.90 34.97 27.51
CA PRO A 563 -41.92 35.88 28.10
C PRO A 563 -41.08 35.21 29.20
N ASN A 564 -39.76 35.12 28.98
CA ASN A 564 -38.80 34.62 29.95
C ASN A 564 -37.40 35.21 29.69
N LYS A 565 -36.36 34.63 30.31
CA LYS A 565 -34.98 35.11 30.17
C LYS A 565 -34.31 34.70 28.84
N PHE A 566 -34.92 33.79 28.08
CA PHE A 566 -34.45 33.28 26.80
C PHE A 566 -35.02 34.11 25.65
N SER A 567 -34.73 35.42 25.63
CA SER A 567 -35.17 36.28 24.53
C SER A 567 -34.50 35.95 23.19
N LYS A 568 -33.47 35.11 23.19
CA LYS A 568 -32.70 34.70 22.01
C LYS A 568 -32.89 33.21 21.72
N PHE A 569 -33.00 32.87 20.45
CA PHE A 569 -33.01 31.50 19.94
C PHE A 569 -32.26 31.42 18.62
N TYR A 570 -31.95 30.20 18.18
CA TYR A 570 -31.14 29.94 17.01
C TYR A 570 -31.91 29.06 16.02
N VAL A 571 -31.76 29.36 14.73
CA VAL A 571 -32.26 28.53 13.63
C VAL A 571 -31.08 27.92 12.92
N SER A 572 -31.07 26.60 12.79
CA SER A 572 -30.04 25.84 12.08
C SER A 572 -30.63 25.04 10.92
N PHE A 573 -29.96 25.03 9.78
CA PHE A 573 -30.32 24.18 8.63
C PHE A 573 -29.11 23.76 7.81
N LEU A 574 -29.29 22.69 7.02
CA LEU A 574 -28.28 22.18 6.08
C LEU A 574 -28.26 23.00 4.80
N THR A 575 -27.08 23.48 4.39
CA THR A 575 -26.92 24.15 3.10
C THR A 575 -26.82 23.14 1.96
N LYS A 576 -27.46 23.42 0.82
CA LYS A 576 -27.34 22.65 -0.41
C LYS A 576 -25.87 22.66 -0.88
N GLN A 577 -25.33 21.49 -1.19
CA GLN A 577 -24.00 21.41 -1.82
C GLN A 577 -24.10 21.85 -3.29
N HIS A 578 -23.22 22.74 -3.72
CA HIS A 578 -23.15 23.17 -5.11
C HIS A 578 -22.40 22.18 -6.03
N ASP A 579 -21.79 21.13 -5.45
CA ASP A 579 -21.20 20.05 -6.23
C ASP A 579 -22.32 19.16 -6.80
N LYS A 580 -22.58 19.30 -8.10
CA LYS A 580 -23.38 18.33 -8.87
C LYS A 580 -22.59 17.01 -8.90
N THR A 581 -22.87 16.11 -7.96
CA THR A 581 -22.42 14.72 -8.09
C THR A 581 -23.42 13.99 -8.98
N PHE A 582 -22.96 13.46 -10.12
CA PHE A 582 -23.79 12.62 -10.96
C PHE A 582 -23.63 11.18 -10.52
N ASN A 583 -24.73 10.53 -10.14
CA ASN A 583 -24.73 9.10 -9.82
C ASN A 583 -24.51 8.23 -11.07
N GLU A 584 -24.62 8.85 -12.25
CA GLU A 584 -24.58 8.17 -13.54
C GLU A 584 -24.19 9.13 -14.66
N HIS A 585 -23.41 8.63 -15.61
CA HIS A 585 -22.89 9.35 -16.76
C HIS A 585 -23.58 8.88 -18.02
N THR A 586 -24.14 9.83 -18.78
CA THR A 586 -24.87 9.51 -20.00
C THR A 586 -23.89 9.31 -21.16
N PHE A 587 -24.03 8.21 -21.89
CA PHE A 587 -23.31 7.97 -23.13
C PHE A 587 -24.25 7.50 -24.24
N LYS A 588 -23.90 7.82 -25.48
CA LYS A 588 -24.68 7.46 -26.66
C LYS A 588 -23.86 6.55 -27.56
N PHE A 589 -24.54 5.57 -28.16
CA PHE A 589 -23.95 4.76 -29.22
C PHE A 589 -24.92 4.42 -30.33
N VAL A 590 -24.40 4.21 -31.55
CA VAL A 590 -25.21 3.78 -32.70
C VAL A 590 -25.16 2.25 -32.79
N PRO A 591 -26.26 1.54 -32.48
CA PRO A 591 -26.22 0.09 -32.40
C PRO A 591 -26.18 -0.62 -33.76
N TRP A 592 -26.48 0.08 -34.88
CA TRP A 592 -26.53 -0.53 -36.22
C TRP A 592 -26.23 0.48 -37.33
N SER A 593 -25.30 0.13 -38.22
CA SER A 593 -25.19 0.71 -39.56
C SER A 593 -25.89 -0.19 -40.57
N PHE A 594 -26.37 0.37 -41.69
CA PHE A 594 -27.00 -0.40 -42.76
C PHE A 594 -26.08 -1.46 -43.41
N ASP A 595 -24.77 -1.42 -43.15
CA ASP A 595 -23.76 -2.32 -43.69
C ASP A 595 -23.15 -3.28 -42.65
N GLN A 596 -23.71 -3.35 -41.43
CA GLN A 596 -23.20 -4.20 -40.32
C GLN A 596 -21.77 -3.87 -39.86
N SER A 597 -21.22 -2.71 -40.25
CA SER A 597 -19.98 -2.20 -39.66
C SER A 597 -20.26 -1.61 -38.28
N VAL A 598 -19.39 -1.90 -37.29
CA VAL A 598 -19.41 -1.19 -36.00
C VAL A 598 -18.98 0.24 -36.29
N ILE A 599 -19.92 1.19 -36.28
CA ILE A 599 -19.57 2.60 -36.42
C ILE A 599 -19.16 3.10 -35.05
N ASP A 600 -17.92 3.58 -35.00
CA ASP A 600 -17.20 4.14 -33.87
C ASP A 600 -17.90 5.40 -33.33
N THR A 601 -18.96 5.18 -32.54
CA THR A 601 -19.82 6.25 -32.04
C THR A 601 -20.08 6.01 -30.57
N LEU A 602 -19.04 6.00 -29.74
CA LEU A 602 -19.24 6.04 -28.31
C LEU A 602 -18.98 7.46 -27.83
N GLU A 603 -20.05 8.17 -27.46
CA GLU A 603 -19.98 9.58 -27.06
C GLU A 603 -20.48 9.74 -25.63
N VAL A 604 -19.56 10.03 -24.70
CA VAL A 604 -19.87 10.36 -23.31
C VAL A 604 -20.28 11.83 -23.23
N THR A 605 -21.38 12.11 -22.55
CA THR A 605 -21.93 13.47 -22.43
C THR A 605 -21.18 14.24 -21.34
N TYR A 606 -20.87 15.51 -21.60
CA TYR A 606 -20.22 16.48 -20.68
C TYR A 606 -18.73 16.26 -20.39
N TRP A 607 -18.14 15.16 -20.84
CA TRP A 607 -16.72 14.86 -20.62
C TRP A 607 -15.97 14.86 -21.94
N ASP A 608 -14.80 15.51 -21.97
CA ASP A 608 -13.92 15.52 -23.13
C ASP A 608 -12.44 15.58 -22.72
N VAL A 609 -11.54 15.08 -23.57
CA VAL A 609 -10.09 15.28 -23.41
C VAL A 609 -9.69 16.39 -24.37
N VAL A 610 -9.25 17.54 -23.84
CA VAL A 610 -8.89 18.71 -24.63
C VAL A 610 -7.74 18.36 -25.58
N GLY A 611 -8.03 18.34 -26.89
CA GLY A 611 -7.07 17.96 -27.92
C GLY A 611 -6.91 16.44 -28.14
N GLY A 612 -7.71 15.61 -27.47
CA GLY A 612 -7.74 14.15 -27.60
C GLY A 612 -8.74 13.63 -28.64
N GLU A 613 -8.79 12.30 -28.80
CA GLU A 613 -9.77 11.62 -29.64
C GLU A 613 -11.06 11.29 -28.85
N ARG A 614 -12.19 11.16 -29.55
CA ARG A 614 -13.51 10.89 -28.94
C ARG A 614 -13.59 9.62 -28.09
N LEU A 615 -12.72 8.63 -28.34
CA LEU A 615 -12.66 7.37 -27.57
C LEU A 615 -11.72 7.43 -26.37
N HIS A 616 -11.10 8.58 -26.08
CA HIS A 616 -10.29 8.74 -24.89
C HIS A 616 -11.14 8.74 -23.61
N ILE A 617 -12.47 8.81 -23.71
CA ILE A 617 -13.38 8.67 -22.57
C ILE A 617 -14.46 7.66 -22.93
N LEU A 618 -14.56 6.60 -22.14
CA LEU A 618 -15.50 5.50 -22.35
C LEU A 618 -16.24 5.19 -21.03
N PRO A 619 -17.46 4.64 -21.07
CA PRO A 619 -18.07 4.05 -19.90
C PRO A 619 -17.23 2.85 -19.44
N ASN A 620 -17.09 2.68 -18.13
CA ASN A 620 -16.50 1.46 -17.57
C ASN A 620 -17.50 0.30 -17.73
N PHE A 621 -17.36 -0.49 -18.78
CA PHE A 621 -18.24 -1.64 -19.04
C PHE A 621 -18.11 -2.78 -18.01
N ASN A 622 -17.08 -2.75 -17.15
CA ASN A 622 -16.96 -3.68 -16.02
C ASN A 622 -17.77 -3.21 -14.80
N SER A 623 -18.34 -1.99 -14.85
CA SER A 623 -19.23 -1.43 -13.84
C SER A 623 -20.68 -1.45 -14.31
N TYR A 624 -21.61 -1.12 -13.41
CA TYR A 624 -23.03 -1.09 -13.76
C TYR A 624 -23.33 -0.03 -14.82
N TYR A 625 -23.93 -0.46 -15.93
CA TYR A 625 -24.50 0.41 -16.95
C TYR A 625 -25.84 -0.14 -17.39
N PHE A 626 -26.72 0.74 -17.84
CA PHE A 626 -28.04 0.35 -18.32
C PHE A 626 -28.50 1.22 -19.48
N LEU A 627 -29.34 0.64 -20.33
CA LEU A 627 -29.96 1.34 -21.44
C LEU A 627 -31.15 2.16 -20.93
N VAL A 628 -31.26 3.40 -21.38
CA VAL A 628 -32.43 4.23 -21.13
C VAL A 628 -33.39 4.08 -22.30
N GLU A 629 -34.31 3.12 -22.17
CA GLU A 629 -35.26 2.77 -23.23
C GLU A 629 -36.09 3.97 -23.71
N SER A 630 -36.46 4.87 -22.80
CA SER A 630 -37.25 6.06 -23.11
C SER A 630 -36.52 7.12 -23.92
N GLU A 631 -35.18 7.15 -23.86
CA GLU A 631 -34.33 8.12 -24.56
C GLU A 631 -33.67 7.51 -25.81
N THR A 632 -33.69 6.19 -25.93
CA THR A 632 -33.16 5.44 -27.06
C THR A 632 -34.08 5.56 -28.28
N THR A 633 -33.49 5.80 -29.44
CA THR A 633 -34.19 5.91 -30.73
C THR A 633 -33.64 4.89 -31.72
N MET A 634 -34.30 4.74 -32.88
CA MET A 634 -33.77 3.91 -33.97
C MET A 634 -32.43 4.41 -34.53
N GLU A 635 -32.09 5.68 -34.32
CA GLU A 635 -30.86 6.30 -34.82
C GLU A 635 -29.71 6.29 -33.78
N GLY A 636 -30.00 5.97 -32.51
CA GLY A 636 -29.00 5.92 -31.45
C GLY A 636 -29.55 5.44 -30.11
N ALA A 637 -28.78 4.58 -29.45
CA ALA A 637 -29.00 4.10 -28.09
C ALA A 637 -28.44 5.08 -27.08
N VAL A 638 -29.24 5.43 -26.07
CA VAL A 638 -28.83 6.26 -24.94
C VAL A 638 -28.72 5.36 -23.71
N ALA A 639 -27.56 5.35 -23.09
CA ALA A 639 -27.26 4.55 -21.92
C ALA A 639 -26.64 5.40 -20.81
N ARG A 640 -26.68 4.87 -19.58
CA ARG A 640 -26.09 5.48 -18.40
C ARG A 640 -25.11 4.51 -17.75
N ALA A 641 -23.95 5.00 -17.35
CA ALA A 641 -22.91 4.21 -16.68
C ALA A 641 -22.60 4.82 -15.31
N SER A 642 -22.38 3.99 -14.30
CA SER A 642 -21.98 4.45 -12.96
C SER A 642 -20.54 4.97 -12.90
N GLN A 643 -19.71 4.63 -13.90
CA GLN A 643 -18.29 4.98 -13.95
C GLN A 643 -17.84 5.21 -15.40
N LEU A 644 -16.82 6.05 -15.54
CA LEU A 644 -16.11 6.32 -16.80
C LEU A 644 -14.65 5.90 -16.68
N VAL A 645 -14.02 5.58 -17.80
CA VAL A 645 -12.58 5.36 -17.97
C VAL A 645 -12.07 6.42 -18.93
N ALA A 646 -10.98 7.09 -18.55
CA ALA A 646 -10.32 8.06 -19.41
C ALA A 646 -8.87 7.62 -19.70
N TYR A 647 -8.47 7.68 -20.97
CA TYR A 647 -7.11 7.48 -21.43
C TYR A 647 -6.45 8.85 -21.59
N LEU A 648 -5.47 9.14 -20.74
CA LEU A 648 -4.76 10.42 -20.71
C LEU A 648 -3.30 10.22 -21.07
N GLU A 649 -2.85 10.89 -22.12
CA GLU A 649 -1.42 11.05 -22.42
C GLU A 649 -0.82 12.17 -21.55
N PRO A 650 0.49 12.14 -21.25
CA PRO A 650 1.16 13.23 -20.53
C PRO A 650 0.89 14.60 -21.17
N GLY A 651 0.37 15.53 -20.40
CA GLY A 651 -0.01 16.88 -20.86
C GLY A 651 -1.45 17.02 -21.37
N SER A 652 -2.22 15.92 -21.48
CA SER A 652 -3.65 15.97 -21.79
C SER A 652 -4.45 16.58 -20.65
N THR A 653 -5.46 17.39 -20.98
CA THR A 653 -6.39 17.97 -19.99
C THR A 653 -7.76 17.30 -20.11
N LEU A 654 -8.24 16.69 -19.03
CA LEU A 654 -9.62 16.23 -18.93
C LEU A 654 -10.52 17.43 -18.61
N SER A 655 -11.54 17.65 -19.43
CA SER A 655 -12.49 18.75 -19.29
C SER A 655 -13.89 18.24 -18.98
N TYR A 656 -14.59 18.97 -18.12
CA TYR A 656 -15.98 18.72 -17.76
C TYR A 656 -16.85 19.95 -18.02
N ASP A 657 -17.89 19.80 -18.83
CA ASP A 657 -18.84 20.87 -19.17
C ASP A 657 -20.01 20.91 -18.17
N LEU A 658 -20.12 22.00 -17.40
CA LEU A 658 -21.08 22.19 -16.31
C LEU A 658 -22.51 22.57 -16.74
N ALA A 659 -22.78 22.61 -18.06
CA ALA A 659 -24.03 23.06 -18.69
C ALA A 659 -25.34 22.92 -17.87
#